data_AF-A0A226MJY1-F1
#
_entry.id   AF-A0A226MJY1-F1
#
_cell.length_a   1.000
_cell.length_b   1.000
_cell.length_c   1.000
_cell.angle_alpha   90.00
_cell.angle_beta   90.00
_cell.angle_gamma   90.00
#
_symmetry.space_group_name_H-M   'P 1'
#
loop_
_entity.id
_entity.type
_entity.pdbx_description
1 polymer ?
#
loop_
_entity_poly.entity_id
_entity_poly.type
_entity_poly.pdbx_seq_one_letter_code
_entity_poly.pdbx_strand_id
1 'polypeptide(L)'
;MEDPVIRIPPYHYIHVLDLNSNVTRVEVGPHTYIRQDHERVVFSPKRMVMVPPRHYCVVLNPVARGPTGAVLLDGAGQAQLRHADLDVRLTQEPFPLFPGEELQQGITPLQVVLADTALRLRALLDFKDEDGNKFVAGDEWLFEGPGTYIPRKEVEVVEILQATIIRHNQAIRLRARKECLDRQGMRRVTGEEWLVKRVGAYLPGVYEEVVDIVDAYVLTDKKALHLRATRTFEDAQGHVRRTGEEWLVTQEQSEAYIPDVFEEVVAEVMVTTLGPRQYCVVLNPVGPNGQPQLGQQRVVKDGTEVTRRAGDRWLARGPLEYVPPAEVTVLERRQAVALADNEGIYVRDIRTGKVRVVTGQTYMLTESEELWEKELPAGVEALLAEARGDTAGQDSGIHSSGPNFGVQERDRTRAVTYQVPHNAAVQVYDYRERRARVVLGPELVVLGPGEQLTVLSLSGGCPKRPHVRRSLCLHLGPDFCADIVAIETADHARLQLQLAYNWHFEVPEDPKALGRLFSVPDFVGDACKALASRVRGAVAAVTFDDFHKNSNRLICSAVFGFDESGRLREHLCFVPNGLVVTSVDIQSVEPVDQRTRDALQRSVQLAIEIATNSQEAAARHEAERLAQEARGRLERQRLLDQAEAERARRELLELEALRSAIFVLPLLGMYHSPLPTWGSYQGLLFAQGSIRPSVPMCPSGVYVGGTRSAGTHRPTGVSLPVGRWGLVGGGDEGPVGLVCDSTLCSAAVESAGAARAEAQARAEAARIEAEAAILQAKLKAEAVAIETVRYELGYGGVK
;
A
#
# COMPACT_ATOMS: atom_id res chain seq x y z
N MET A 1 130.49 18.16 -24.78
CA MET A 1 131.61 17.34 -24.25
C MET A 1 131.00 16.43 -23.20
N GLU A 2 131.29 15.14 -23.24
CA GLU A 2 130.97 14.22 -22.14
C GLU A 2 132.00 14.41 -21.03
N ASP A 3 131.60 14.33 -19.77
CA ASP A 3 132.54 14.40 -18.65
C ASP A 3 133.45 13.16 -18.62
N PRO A 4 134.78 13.31 -18.53
CA PRO A 4 135.70 12.16 -18.48
C PRO A 4 135.63 11.40 -17.15
N VAL A 5 135.02 11.99 -16.12
CA VAL A 5 134.93 11.48 -14.75
C VAL A 5 133.48 11.49 -14.31
N ILE A 6 132.87 10.30 -14.23
CA ILE A 6 131.44 10.14 -13.96
C ILE A 6 131.27 9.44 -12.61
N ARG A 7 130.77 10.19 -11.61
CA ARG A 7 130.44 9.62 -10.30
C ARG A 7 129.14 8.83 -10.39
N ILE A 8 129.19 7.50 -10.25
CA ILE A 8 128.02 6.63 -10.19
C ILE A 8 127.60 6.47 -8.72
N PRO A 9 126.42 6.97 -8.29
CA PRO A 9 125.97 6.81 -6.91
C PRO A 9 125.63 5.35 -6.55
N PRO A 10 125.45 5.01 -5.25
CA PRO A 10 124.90 3.72 -4.84
C PRO A 10 123.54 3.45 -5.54
N TYR A 11 123.29 2.20 -5.92
CA TYR A 11 122.07 1.77 -6.63
C TYR A 11 121.80 2.53 -7.94
N HIS A 12 122.85 3.02 -8.60
CA HIS A 12 122.79 3.58 -9.94
C HIS A 12 123.75 2.85 -10.87
N TYR A 13 123.48 2.92 -12.16
CA TYR A 13 124.29 2.31 -13.21
C TYR A 13 124.38 3.18 -14.46
N ILE A 14 125.41 2.95 -15.26
CA ILE A 14 125.54 3.45 -16.63
C ILE A 14 125.75 2.29 -17.59
N HIS A 15 125.48 2.51 -18.87
CA HIS A 15 125.99 1.66 -19.94
C HIS A 15 127.20 2.34 -20.59
N VAL A 16 128.27 1.59 -20.82
CA VAL A 16 129.47 2.06 -21.51
C VAL A 16 129.69 1.21 -22.74
N LEU A 17 129.78 1.87 -23.89
CA LEU A 17 130.14 1.28 -25.18
C LEU A 17 131.64 1.46 -25.40
N ASP A 18 132.38 0.37 -25.53
CA ASP A 18 133.72 0.38 -26.12
C ASP A 18 133.59 0.48 -27.64
N LEU A 19 134.23 1.49 -28.24
CA LEU A 19 134.21 1.77 -29.67
C LEU A 19 135.16 0.88 -30.48
N ASN A 20 136.10 0.19 -29.84
CA ASN A 20 137.02 -0.75 -30.50
C ASN A 20 136.37 -2.11 -30.71
N SER A 21 135.73 -2.66 -29.67
CA SER A 21 135.02 -3.96 -29.72
C SER A 21 133.54 -3.82 -30.13
N ASN A 22 132.98 -2.61 -30.07
CA ASN A 22 131.55 -2.32 -30.19
C ASN A 22 130.69 -2.99 -29.09
N VAL A 23 131.30 -3.44 -27.99
CA VAL A 23 130.61 -4.06 -26.85
C VAL A 23 130.07 -2.99 -25.91
N THR A 24 128.79 -3.08 -25.58
CA THR A 24 128.16 -2.28 -24.53
C THR A 24 128.07 -3.11 -23.25
N ARG A 25 128.68 -2.64 -22.17
CA ARG A 25 128.62 -3.25 -20.84
C ARG A 25 127.94 -2.35 -19.82
N VAL A 26 127.61 -2.90 -18.66
CA VAL A 26 127.04 -2.17 -17.52
C VAL A 26 128.11 -1.90 -16.46
N GLU A 27 128.16 -0.66 -15.96
CA GLU A 27 129.01 -0.24 -14.84
C GLU A 27 128.11 0.18 -13.67
N VAL A 28 128.45 -0.26 -12.45
CA VAL A 28 127.54 -0.29 -11.28
C VAL A 28 128.16 0.43 -10.09
N GLY A 29 127.50 1.49 -9.61
CA GLY A 29 127.95 2.25 -8.45
C GLY A 29 127.77 1.49 -7.11
N PRO A 30 128.50 1.88 -6.05
CA PRO A 30 129.14 3.19 -5.90
C PRO A 30 130.64 3.23 -6.23
N HIS A 31 131.00 3.90 -7.32
CA HIS A 31 132.37 4.32 -7.60
C HIS A 31 132.38 5.56 -8.51
N THR A 32 133.55 6.18 -8.64
CA THR A 32 133.79 7.15 -9.71
C THR A 32 134.35 6.39 -10.90
N TYR A 33 133.66 6.45 -12.03
CA TYR A 33 134.09 5.86 -13.29
C TYR A 33 134.95 6.87 -14.06
N ILE A 34 136.06 6.40 -14.64
CA ILE A 34 136.96 7.21 -15.48
C ILE A 34 136.94 6.61 -16.88
N ARG A 35 136.28 7.31 -17.79
CA ARG A 35 135.99 6.84 -19.15
C ARG A 35 137.26 6.93 -20.01
N GLN A 36 137.66 5.82 -20.63
CA GLN A 36 138.83 5.78 -21.52
C GLN A 36 138.54 6.49 -22.87
N ASP A 37 139.59 6.80 -23.64
CA ASP A 37 139.47 7.51 -24.92
C ASP A 37 138.67 6.73 -25.99
N HIS A 38 138.66 5.41 -25.89
CA HIS A 38 137.91 4.51 -26.77
C HIS A 38 136.50 4.17 -26.25
N GLU A 39 136.05 4.79 -25.16
CA GLU A 39 134.75 4.49 -24.54
C GLU A 39 133.78 5.67 -24.67
N ARG A 40 132.49 5.36 -24.83
CA ARG A 40 131.39 6.32 -24.81
C ARG A 40 130.34 5.89 -23.80
N VAL A 41 129.89 6.82 -22.95
CA VAL A 41 128.83 6.53 -21.97
C VAL A 41 127.46 6.80 -22.60
N VAL A 42 126.60 5.77 -22.63
CA VAL A 42 125.33 5.79 -23.38
C VAL A 42 124.27 6.66 -22.70
N PHE A 43 124.31 6.78 -21.37
CA PHE A 43 123.45 7.69 -20.60
C PHE A 43 124.05 8.04 -19.23
N SER A 44 123.66 9.19 -18.68
CA SER A 44 124.00 9.59 -17.31
C SER A 44 123.41 8.63 -16.26
N PRO A 45 124.04 8.48 -15.07
CA PRO A 45 123.69 7.44 -14.08
C PRO A 45 122.19 7.30 -13.79
N LYS A 46 121.61 6.19 -14.25
CA LYS A 46 120.20 5.83 -14.01
C LYS A 46 120.07 5.05 -12.70
N ARG A 47 118.94 5.21 -12.02
CA ARG A 47 118.60 4.36 -10.85
C ARG A 47 118.36 2.93 -11.30
N MET A 48 118.85 1.99 -10.49
CA MET A 48 118.49 0.57 -10.60
C MET A 48 117.00 0.35 -10.37
N VAL A 49 116.46 -0.72 -10.94
CA VAL A 49 115.09 -1.17 -10.67
C VAL A 49 115.08 -1.81 -9.29
N MET A 50 114.34 -1.21 -8.36
CA MET A 50 114.10 -1.75 -7.03
C MET A 50 112.65 -2.22 -6.98
N VAL A 51 112.44 -3.53 -6.78
CA VAL A 51 111.11 -4.14 -6.69
C VAL A 51 110.77 -4.33 -5.22
N PRO A 52 109.79 -3.59 -4.65
CA PRO A 52 109.43 -3.72 -3.25
C PRO A 52 108.85 -5.09 -2.88
N PRO A 53 108.76 -5.43 -1.57
CA PRO A 53 107.97 -6.56 -1.10
C PRO A 53 106.56 -6.58 -1.68
N ARG A 54 106.08 -7.76 -2.08
CA ARG A 54 104.75 -7.99 -2.71
C ARG A 54 104.52 -7.23 -4.03
N HIS A 55 105.57 -6.83 -4.71
CA HIS A 55 105.51 -6.24 -6.05
C HIS A 55 106.30 -7.10 -7.05
N TYR A 56 106.05 -6.86 -8.33
CA TYR A 56 106.79 -7.41 -9.46
C TYR A 56 107.05 -6.34 -10.52
N CYS A 57 107.89 -6.65 -11.49
CA CYS A 57 107.96 -5.95 -12.78
C CYS A 57 108.25 -6.95 -13.91
N VAL A 58 107.94 -6.59 -15.16
CA VAL A 58 108.23 -7.45 -16.32
C VAL A 58 109.36 -6.83 -17.14
N VAL A 59 110.42 -7.60 -17.36
CA VAL A 59 111.54 -7.23 -18.23
C VAL A 59 111.44 -8.00 -19.56
N LEU A 60 111.50 -7.27 -20.66
CA LEU A 60 111.58 -7.76 -22.03
C LEU A 60 113.06 -7.90 -22.45
N ASN A 61 113.34 -8.91 -23.28
CA ASN A 61 114.69 -9.32 -23.69
C ASN A 61 115.64 -9.60 -22.50
N PRO A 62 115.21 -10.36 -21.48
CA PRO A 62 115.97 -10.54 -20.25
C PRO A 62 117.32 -11.25 -20.47
N VAL A 63 118.33 -10.90 -19.67
CA VAL A 63 119.64 -11.58 -19.73
C VAL A 63 119.51 -13.09 -19.58
N ALA A 64 120.27 -13.82 -20.41
CA ALA A 64 120.52 -15.23 -20.21
C ALA A 64 121.47 -15.40 -19.02
N ARG A 65 121.15 -16.35 -18.13
CA ARG A 65 121.94 -16.65 -16.92
C ARG A 65 122.33 -18.12 -16.91
N GLY A 66 123.55 -18.40 -16.45
CA GLY A 66 124.03 -19.76 -16.26
C GLY A 66 123.43 -20.44 -15.02
N PRO A 67 123.71 -21.73 -14.78
CA PRO A 67 123.20 -22.48 -13.63
C PRO A 67 123.57 -21.88 -12.25
N THR A 68 124.59 -21.03 -12.20
CA THR A 68 125.05 -20.30 -11.00
C THR A 68 124.38 -18.92 -10.83
N GLY A 69 123.41 -18.56 -11.68
CA GLY A 69 122.74 -17.25 -11.65
C GLY A 69 123.54 -16.08 -12.25
N ALA A 70 124.81 -16.31 -12.61
CA ALA A 70 125.67 -15.34 -13.30
C ALA A 70 125.18 -15.07 -14.74
N VAL A 71 125.33 -13.84 -15.21
CA VAL A 71 124.96 -13.44 -16.59
C VAL A 71 125.92 -14.07 -17.58
N LEU A 72 125.37 -14.64 -18.66
CA LEU A 72 126.15 -15.18 -19.76
C LEU A 72 126.63 -14.05 -20.68
N LEU A 73 127.89 -14.10 -21.06
CA LEU A 73 128.48 -13.22 -22.07
C LEU A 73 128.69 -14.02 -23.36
N ASP A 74 128.59 -13.34 -24.50
CA ASP A 74 128.92 -13.91 -25.81
C ASP A 74 130.45 -13.94 -26.07
N GLY A 75 130.84 -14.37 -27.27
CA GLY A 75 132.25 -14.44 -27.67
C GLY A 75 132.98 -13.11 -27.82
N ALA A 76 132.26 -11.97 -27.77
CA ALA A 76 132.84 -10.63 -27.74
C ALA A 76 132.88 -10.03 -26.32
N GLY A 77 132.10 -10.58 -25.38
CA GLY A 77 131.93 -10.06 -24.02
C GLY A 77 130.63 -9.26 -23.82
N GLN A 78 129.73 -9.25 -24.81
CA GLN A 78 128.40 -8.65 -24.71
C GLN A 78 127.48 -9.53 -23.86
N ALA A 79 126.66 -8.93 -22.99
CA ALA A 79 125.66 -9.69 -22.23
C ALA A 79 124.61 -10.33 -23.16
N GLN A 80 124.48 -11.65 -23.10
CA GLN A 80 123.55 -12.41 -23.94
C GLN A 80 122.11 -12.25 -23.43
N LEU A 81 121.17 -12.02 -24.34
CA LEU A 81 119.75 -11.82 -24.03
C LEU A 81 118.87 -12.97 -24.57
N ARG A 82 117.77 -13.26 -23.88
CA ARG A 82 116.65 -14.05 -24.41
C ARG A 82 115.74 -13.12 -25.21
N HIS A 83 116.10 -12.85 -26.47
CA HIS A 83 115.35 -11.94 -27.34
C HIS A 83 113.89 -12.36 -27.51
N ALA A 84 112.98 -11.38 -27.45
CA ALA A 84 111.53 -11.54 -27.47
C ALA A 84 110.93 -12.39 -26.32
N ASP A 85 111.73 -12.77 -25.31
CA ASP A 85 111.25 -13.41 -24.09
C ASP A 85 110.93 -12.38 -22.99
N LEU A 86 110.16 -12.80 -21.99
CA LEU A 86 109.79 -12.02 -20.81
C LEU A 86 110.34 -12.64 -19.51
N ASP A 87 110.49 -11.81 -18.49
CA ASP A 87 111.02 -12.17 -17.17
C ASP A 87 110.24 -11.43 -16.07
N VAL A 88 109.45 -12.18 -15.28
CA VAL A 88 108.69 -11.64 -14.16
C VAL A 88 109.63 -11.56 -12.95
N ARG A 89 110.14 -10.37 -12.65
CA ARG A 89 111.07 -10.13 -11.54
C ARG A 89 110.29 -9.74 -10.29
N LEU A 90 110.38 -10.59 -9.27
CA LEU A 90 109.81 -10.36 -7.93
C LEU A 90 110.76 -9.52 -7.06
N THR A 91 110.42 -9.37 -5.78
CA THR A 91 111.25 -8.70 -4.77
C THR A 91 112.65 -9.32 -4.69
N GLN A 92 113.66 -8.53 -5.05
CA GLN A 92 115.09 -8.89 -5.01
C GLN A 92 115.94 -7.63 -4.77
N GLU A 93 117.26 -7.79 -4.64
CA GLU A 93 118.18 -6.64 -4.53
C GLU A 93 118.06 -5.71 -5.76
N PRO A 94 118.24 -4.38 -5.60
CA PRO A 94 118.11 -3.44 -6.72
C PRO A 94 119.06 -3.79 -7.86
N PHE A 95 118.52 -3.97 -9.06
CA PHE A 95 119.26 -4.47 -10.22
C PHE A 95 119.35 -3.45 -11.35
N PRO A 96 120.48 -3.37 -12.08
CA PRO A 96 120.52 -2.64 -13.34
C PRO A 96 119.75 -3.41 -14.43
N LEU A 97 119.23 -2.70 -15.42
CA LEU A 97 118.89 -3.32 -16.70
C LEU A 97 120.16 -3.42 -17.54
N PHE A 98 120.42 -4.56 -18.15
CA PHE A 98 121.55 -4.75 -19.05
C PHE A 98 121.28 -4.10 -20.43
N PRO A 99 122.31 -3.87 -21.26
CA PRO A 99 122.12 -3.31 -22.61
C PRO A 99 121.20 -4.18 -23.46
N GLY A 100 120.04 -3.63 -23.82
CA GLY A 100 118.97 -4.32 -24.57
C GLY A 100 117.86 -4.95 -23.70
N GLU A 101 118.00 -5.00 -22.37
CA GLU A 101 116.87 -5.26 -21.47
C GLU A 101 115.96 -4.03 -21.38
N GLU A 102 114.65 -4.22 -21.50
CA GLU A 102 113.65 -3.15 -21.40
C GLU A 102 112.62 -3.44 -20.31
N LEU A 103 112.24 -2.42 -19.52
CA LEU A 103 111.23 -2.55 -18.47
C LEU A 103 109.83 -2.42 -19.07
N GLN A 104 109.30 -3.51 -19.62
CA GLN A 104 108.01 -3.56 -20.31
C GLN A 104 106.84 -3.22 -19.37
N GLN A 105 106.82 -3.78 -18.16
CA GLN A 105 105.88 -3.41 -17.11
C GLN A 105 106.63 -2.88 -15.91
N GLY A 106 106.27 -1.66 -15.49
CA GLY A 106 106.82 -1.04 -14.28
C GLY A 106 106.43 -1.77 -12.98
N ILE A 107 106.95 -1.25 -11.86
CA ILE A 107 106.71 -1.80 -10.52
C ILE A 107 105.20 -1.85 -10.24
N THR A 108 104.65 -3.06 -10.18
CA THR A 108 103.21 -3.35 -10.04
C THR A 108 103.01 -4.24 -8.81
N PRO A 109 102.00 -3.99 -7.96
CA PRO A 109 101.70 -4.89 -6.84
C PRO A 109 101.24 -6.27 -7.35
N LEU A 110 101.63 -7.33 -6.64
CA LEU A 110 101.10 -8.68 -6.90
C LEU A 110 99.59 -8.73 -6.58
N GLN A 111 98.83 -9.46 -7.39
CA GLN A 111 97.38 -9.53 -7.25
C GLN A 111 96.99 -10.43 -6.07
N VAL A 112 96.46 -9.82 -5.01
CA VAL A 112 95.88 -10.56 -3.88
C VAL A 112 94.47 -11.00 -4.27
N VAL A 113 94.24 -12.31 -4.21
CA VAL A 113 92.97 -12.98 -4.47
C VAL A 113 92.35 -13.30 -3.11
N LEU A 114 91.15 -12.80 -2.87
CA LEU A 114 90.47 -12.93 -1.58
C LEU A 114 89.78 -14.30 -1.48
N ALA A 115 89.44 -14.70 -0.26
CA ALA A 115 88.48 -15.79 -0.07
C ALA A 115 87.17 -15.48 -0.83
N ASP A 116 86.46 -16.53 -1.25
CA ASP A 116 85.25 -16.44 -2.08
C ASP A 116 85.46 -15.75 -3.45
N THR A 117 86.71 -15.62 -3.92
CA THR A 117 87.06 -15.13 -5.26
C THR A 117 88.12 -16.01 -5.93
N ALA A 118 88.17 -15.98 -7.26
CA ALA A 118 89.20 -16.66 -8.04
C ALA A 118 89.60 -15.86 -9.28
N LEU A 119 90.80 -16.11 -9.78
CA LEU A 119 91.20 -15.66 -11.12
C LEU A 119 90.91 -16.78 -12.12
N ARG A 120 90.16 -16.50 -13.18
CA ARG A 120 90.11 -17.39 -14.35
C ARG A 120 91.35 -17.14 -15.19
N LEU A 121 92.22 -18.12 -15.22
CA LEU A 121 93.51 -18.09 -15.91
C LEU A 121 93.39 -18.81 -17.25
N ARG A 122 94.15 -18.35 -18.26
CA ARG A 122 94.22 -18.95 -19.59
C ARG A 122 95.67 -19.10 -20.05
N ALA A 123 96.03 -20.26 -20.58
CA ALA A 123 97.34 -20.47 -21.20
C ALA A 123 97.41 -19.76 -22.56
N LEU A 124 98.41 -18.91 -22.75
CA LEU A 124 98.70 -18.24 -24.03
C LEU A 124 99.50 -19.11 -24.98
N LEU A 125 100.29 -20.04 -24.44
CA LEU A 125 101.19 -20.94 -25.16
C LEU A 125 101.42 -22.22 -24.35
N ASP A 126 101.89 -23.29 -25.00
CA ASP A 126 102.16 -24.58 -24.36
C ASP A 126 103.31 -24.46 -23.32
N PHE A 127 103.05 -24.79 -22.05
CA PHE A 127 104.05 -24.71 -20.99
C PHE A 127 103.92 -25.83 -19.95
N LYS A 128 104.85 -25.84 -18.98
CA LYS A 128 104.76 -26.67 -17.77
C LYS A 128 104.93 -25.82 -16.53
N ASP A 129 104.18 -26.13 -15.48
CA ASP A 129 104.38 -25.50 -14.18
C ASP A 129 105.49 -26.18 -13.36
N GLU A 130 105.69 -25.65 -12.14
CA GLU A 130 106.70 -26.11 -11.17
C GLU A 130 106.39 -27.52 -10.62
N ASP A 131 105.12 -27.94 -10.64
CA ASP A 131 104.66 -29.28 -10.24
C ASP A 131 104.77 -30.31 -11.39
N GLY A 132 105.05 -29.84 -12.62
CA GLY A 132 105.24 -30.67 -13.82
C GLY A 132 103.96 -30.94 -14.63
N ASN A 133 102.84 -30.30 -14.28
CA ASN A 133 101.63 -30.32 -15.09
C ASN A 133 101.91 -29.70 -16.46
N LYS A 134 101.21 -30.17 -17.49
CA LYS A 134 101.31 -29.62 -18.86
C LYS A 134 100.04 -28.82 -19.15
N PHE A 135 100.21 -27.61 -19.66
CA PHE A 135 99.12 -26.78 -20.17
C PHE A 135 99.32 -26.59 -21.67
N VAL A 136 98.23 -26.65 -22.43
CA VAL A 136 98.17 -26.39 -23.86
C VAL A 136 97.60 -24.99 -24.09
N ALA A 137 98.03 -24.31 -25.15
CA ALA A 137 97.51 -23.00 -25.52
C ALA A 137 95.96 -23.01 -25.61
N GLY A 138 95.29 -22.15 -24.83
CA GLY A 138 93.83 -22.09 -24.73
C GLY A 138 93.21 -22.92 -23.61
N ASP A 139 93.98 -23.68 -22.83
CA ASP A 139 93.52 -24.27 -21.58
C ASP A 139 93.13 -23.17 -20.57
N GLU A 140 92.07 -23.42 -19.79
CA GLU A 140 91.56 -22.50 -18.77
C GLU A 140 91.44 -23.21 -17.41
N TRP A 141 91.83 -22.53 -16.33
CA TRP A 141 91.74 -23.02 -14.95
C TRP A 141 91.48 -21.88 -13.96
N LEU A 142 91.23 -22.21 -12.69
CA LEU A 142 91.05 -21.23 -11.62
C LEU A 142 92.29 -21.18 -10.70
N PHE A 143 92.67 -19.97 -10.30
CA PHE A 143 93.44 -19.74 -9.08
C PHE A 143 92.46 -19.27 -8.00
N GLU A 144 92.06 -20.18 -7.12
CA GLU A 144 91.11 -19.90 -6.03
C GLU A 144 91.81 -19.24 -4.84
N GLY A 145 91.18 -18.22 -4.25
CA GLY A 145 91.70 -17.56 -3.04
C GLY A 145 91.32 -18.28 -1.74
N PRO A 146 91.91 -17.90 -0.59
CA PRO A 146 92.78 -16.74 -0.41
C PRO A 146 94.24 -17.02 -0.81
N GLY A 147 94.82 -16.17 -1.66
CA GLY A 147 96.18 -16.33 -2.15
C GLY A 147 96.75 -15.05 -2.75
N THR A 148 98.06 -15.04 -3.04
CA THR A 148 98.68 -13.97 -3.86
C THR A 148 99.10 -14.61 -5.17
N TYR A 149 98.49 -14.18 -6.27
CA TYR A 149 98.83 -14.66 -7.61
C TYR A 149 100.20 -14.10 -8.02
N ILE A 150 101.07 -15.00 -8.49
CA ILE A 150 102.35 -14.66 -9.10
C ILE A 150 102.15 -14.73 -10.63
N PRO A 151 102.21 -13.59 -11.34
CA PRO A 151 102.06 -13.60 -12.80
C PRO A 151 103.12 -14.49 -13.47
N ARG A 152 102.70 -15.21 -14.51
CA ARG A 152 103.58 -15.96 -15.42
C ARG A 152 103.39 -15.42 -16.84
N LYS A 153 104.44 -15.43 -17.65
CA LYS A 153 104.42 -14.87 -19.03
C LYS A 153 103.60 -15.72 -20.00
N GLU A 154 103.40 -16.99 -19.66
CA GLU A 154 102.64 -17.99 -20.40
C GLU A 154 101.14 -17.94 -20.08
N VAL A 155 100.72 -17.10 -19.12
CA VAL A 155 99.38 -17.15 -18.50
C VAL A 155 98.73 -15.77 -18.45
N GLU A 156 97.53 -15.67 -19.01
CA GLU A 156 96.67 -14.48 -18.98
C GLU A 156 95.63 -14.58 -17.86
N VAL A 157 95.32 -13.46 -17.20
CA VAL A 157 94.17 -13.34 -16.29
C VAL A 157 92.97 -12.87 -17.11
N VAL A 158 92.00 -13.75 -17.34
CA VAL A 158 90.82 -13.46 -18.19
C VAL A 158 89.80 -12.62 -17.43
N GLU A 159 89.44 -13.05 -16.21
CA GLU A 159 88.45 -12.37 -15.37
C GLU A 159 88.64 -12.74 -13.88
N ILE A 160 88.08 -11.92 -12.99
CA ILE A 160 87.98 -12.20 -11.56
C ILE A 160 86.57 -12.74 -11.29
N LEU A 161 86.47 -14.02 -10.95
CA LEU A 161 85.22 -14.64 -10.52
C LEU A 161 84.97 -14.35 -9.03
N GLN A 162 83.71 -14.11 -8.69
CA GLN A 162 83.23 -13.99 -7.32
C GLN A 162 82.23 -15.11 -7.04
N ALA A 163 82.24 -15.66 -5.82
CA ALA A 163 81.27 -16.67 -5.42
C ALA A 163 79.87 -16.05 -5.26
N THR A 164 78.86 -16.75 -5.77
CA THR A 164 77.46 -16.35 -5.64
C THR A 164 76.90 -16.89 -4.31
N ILE A 165 76.28 -16.04 -3.50
CA ILE A 165 75.77 -16.42 -2.17
C ILE A 165 74.37 -17.04 -2.29
N ILE A 166 74.30 -18.35 -2.11
CA ILE A 166 73.06 -19.13 -2.03
C ILE A 166 72.53 -19.03 -0.60
N ARG A 167 71.32 -18.48 -0.41
CA ARG A 167 70.66 -18.39 0.90
C ARG A 167 69.89 -19.66 1.22
N HIS A 168 69.33 -19.74 2.44
CA HIS A 168 68.25 -20.71 2.71
C HIS A 168 67.09 -20.49 1.73
N ASN A 169 66.43 -21.58 1.35
CA ASN A 169 65.32 -21.59 0.39
C ASN A 169 65.68 -21.01 -0.98
N GLN A 170 66.95 -21.12 -1.39
CA GLN A 170 67.45 -20.78 -2.72
C GLN A 170 68.32 -21.89 -3.30
N ALA A 171 68.41 -21.93 -4.63
CA ALA A 171 69.40 -22.70 -5.38
C ALA A 171 70.03 -21.82 -6.46
N ILE A 172 71.27 -22.11 -6.84
CA ILE A 172 71.87 -21.54 -8.04
C ILE A 172 71.65 -22.49 -9.22
N ARG A 173 71.23 -21.96 -10.37
CA ARG A 173 71.13 -22.70 -11.63
C ARG A 173 72.43 -22.53 -12.42
N LEU A 174 73.03 -23.65 -12.78
CA LEU A 174 74.29 -23.70 -13.51
C LEU A 174 74.06 -24.31 -14.89
N ARG A 175 74.84 -23.88 -15.88
CA ARG A 175 74.91 -24.45 -17.22
C ARG A 175 76.34 -24.83 -17.59
N ALA A 176 76.53 -25.99 -18.20
CA ALA A 176 77.84 -26.44 -18.68
C ALA A 176 78.21 -25.76 -20.01
N ARG A 177 79.24 -24.92 -20.01
CA ARG A 177 79.80 -24.26 -21.22
C ARG A 177 80.58 -25.22 -22.14
N LYS A 178 81.09 -26.31 -21.57
CA LYS A 178 81.77 -27.44 -22.22
C LYS A 178 81.48 -28.70 -21.39
N GLU A 179 81.81 -29.88 -21.90
CA GLU A 179 81.83 -31.09 -21.08
C GLU A 179 82.76 -30.92 -19.88
N CYS A 180 82.26 -31.19 -18.67
CA CYS A 180 83.00 -30.98 -17.43
C CYS A 180 82.57 -31.96 -16.32
N LEU A 181 83.28 -31.88 -15.19
CA LEU A 181 82.81 -32.41 -13.91
C LEU A 181 82.32 -31.21 -13.07
N ASP A 182 81.14 -31.34 -12.46
CA ASP A 182 80.67 -30.34 -11.50
C ASP A 182 81.39 -30.47 -10.14
N ARG A 183 81.13 -29.52 -9.23
CA ARG A 183 81.66 -29.55 -7.84
C ARG A 183 81.28 -30.79 -7.01
N GLN A 184 80.42 -31.69 -7.49
CA GLN A 184 80.09 -32.98 -6.85
C GLN A 184 80.75 -34.18 -7.55
N GLY A 185 81.48 -33.96 -8.65
CA GLY A 185 82.11 -35.00 -9.47
C GLY A 185 81.18 -35.65 -10.50
N MET A 186 79.96 -35.10 -10.68
CA MET A 186 79.05 -35.59 -11.72
C MET A 186 79.48 -35.08 -13.09
N ARG A 187 79.44 -35.94 -14.10
CA ARG A 187 79.71 -35.55 -15.49
C ARG A 187 78.54 -34.72 -16.03
N ARG A 188 78.85 -33.56 -16.60
CA ARG A 188 77.89 -32.66 -17.26
C ARG A 188 78.22 -32.54 -18.74
N VAL A 189 77.21 -32.64 -19.60
CA VAL A 189 77.38 -32.44 -21.05
C VAL A 189 77.19 -30.97 -21.44
N THR A 190 77.79 -30.53 -22.56
CA THR A 190 77.66 -29.14 -23.03
C THR A 190 76.19 -28.73 -23.19
N GLY A 191 75.78 -27.64 -22.54
CA GLY A 191 74.41 -27.15 -22.53
C GLY A 191 73.47 -27.83 -21.52
N GLU A 192 73.96 -28.80 -20.73
CA GLU A 192 73.22 -29.32 -19.58
C GLU A 192 73.05 -28.24 -18.51
N GLU A 193 71.90 -28.23 -17.83
CA GLU A 193 71.60 -27.34 -16.72
C GLU A 193 71.22 -28.15 -15.47
N TRP A 194 71.68 -27.70 -14.29
CA TRP A 194 71.39 -28.33 -13.00
C TRP A 194 71.32 -27.29 -11.87
N LEU A 195 70.73 -27.68 -10.73
CA LEU A 195 70.68 -26.86 -9.52
C LEU A 195 71.74 -27.27 -8.50
N VAL A 196 72.34 -26.29 -7.82
CA VAL A 196 73.06 -26.51 -6.56
C VAL A 196 72.29 -25.87 -5.41
N LYS A 197 71.80 -26.71 -4.50
CA LYS A 197 70.92 -26.36 -3.37
C LYS A 197 71.68 -26.17 -2.03
N ARG A 198 73.02 -26.13 -2.07
CA ARG A 198 73.88 -26.03 -0.86
C ARG A 198 74.05 -24.56 -0.45
N VAL A 199 73.42 -24.16 0.64
CA VAL A 199 73.54 -22.83 1.25
C VAL A 199 75.00 -22.46 1.53
N GLY A 200 75.40 -21.25 1.16
CA GLY A 200 76.77 -20.73 1.31
C GLY A 200 77.23 -19.94 0.09
N ALA A 201 78.51 -19.55 0.08
CA ALA A 201 79.16 -19.00 -1.10
C ALA A 201 79.48 -20.13 -2.09
N TYR A 202 78.98 -20.05 -3.32
CA TYR A 202 79.28 -20.98 -4.40
C TYR A 202 80.15 -20.33 -5.46
N LEU A 203 81.41 -20.78 -5.56
CA LEU A 203 82.35 -20.34 -6.59
C LEU A 203 82.20 -21.24 -7.84
N PRO A 204 81.72 -20.72 -8.98
CA PRO A 204 81.57 -21.52 -10.19
C PRO A 204 82.93 -22.05 -10.68
N GLY A 205 82.94 -23.28 -11.18
CA GLY A 205 84.07 -23.83 -11.93
C GLY A 205 84.24 -23.16 -13.31
N VAL A 206 85.41 -23.37 -13.93
CA VAL A 206 85.82 -22.74 -15.22
C VAL A 206 84.73 -22.79 -16.31
N TYR A 207 84.03 -23.93 -16.38
CA TYR A 207 83.02 -24.22 -17.41
C TYR A 207 81.59 -24.22 -16.85
N GLU A 208 81.38 -23.79 -15.61
CA GLU A 208 80.06 -23.61 -14.99
C GLU A 208 79.61 -22.15 -15.21
N GLU A 209 78.56 -21.96 -15.99
CA GLU A 209 77.90 -20.67 -16.19
C GLU A 209 76.74 -20.51 -15.20
N VAL A 210 76.75 -19.44 -14.41
CA VAL A 210 75.60 -19.07 -13.58
C VAL A 210 74.50 -18.53 -14.48
N VAL A 211 73.32 -19.16 -14.43
CA VAL A 211 72.14 -18.77 -15.21
C VAL A 211 71.24 -17.85 -14.39
N ASP A 212 70.75 -18.33 -13.24
CA ASP A 212 69.89 -17.60 -12.31
C ASP A 212 70.00 -18.15 -10.88
N ILE A 213 69.27 -17.51 -9.95
CA ILE A 213 69.01 -18.03 -8.61
C ILE A 213 67.52 -18.36 -8.55
N VAL A 214 67.19 -19.59 -8.16
CA VAL A 214 65.82 -20.10 -8.04
C VAL A 214 65.40 -20.04 -6.56
N ASP A 215 64.42 -19.21 -6.26
CA ASP A 215 63.77 -19.15 -4.94
C ASP A 215 62.80 -20.32 -4.73
N ALA A 216 62.62 -20.75 -3.48
CA ALA A 216 61.64 -21.78 -3.12
C ALA A 216 60.21 -21.23 -3.01
N TYR A 217 59.25 -21.98 -3.52
CA TYR A 217 57.83 -21.78 -3.27
C TYR A 217 57.49 -22.25 -1.85
N VAL A 218 57.03 -21.33 -1.00
CA VAL A 218 56.52 -21.67 0.34
C VAL A 218 55.12 -22.26 0.22
N LEU A 219 54.94 -23.47 0.77
CA LEU A 219 53.71 -24.24 0.74
C LEU A 219 53.03 -24.24 2.12
N THR A 220 51.71 -24.47 2.15
CA THR A 220 50.93 -24.48 3.39
C THR A 220 49.82 -25.53 3.35
N ASP A 221 49.15 -25.75 4.48
CA ASP A 221 47.87 -26.47 4.61
C ASP A 221 46.81 -26.07 3.57
N LYS A 222 46.92 -24.87 3.00
CA LYS A 222 46.00 -24.29 2.02
C LYS A 222 46.61 -24.07 0.64
N LYS A 223 47.89 -24.35 0.41
CA LYS A 223 48.60 -24.05 -0.84
C LYS A 223 49.50 -25.22 -1.26
N ALA A 224 49.16 -25.81 -2.39
CA ALA A 224 49.97 -26.76 -3.14
C ALA A 224 50.61 -26.09 -4.37
N LEU A 225 51.67 -26.70 -4.91
CA LEU A 225 52.33 -26.29 -6.15
C LEU A 225 51.98 -27.29 -7.26
N HIS A 226 51.51 -26.81 -8.41
CA HIS A 226 51.22 -27.64 -9.58
C HIS A 226 52.43 -27.64 -10.52
N LEU A 227 52.99 -28.83 -10.74
CA LEU A 227 54.21 -29.05 -11.52
C LEU A 227 53.92 -29.91 -12.74
N ARG A 228 54.68 -29.68 -13.82
CA ARG A 228 54.72 -30.52 -15.02
C ARG A 228 56.15 -30.96 -15.33
N ALA A 229 56.32 -32.22 -15.71
CA ALA A 229 57.61 -32.74 -16.16
C ALA A 229 57.90 -32.35 -17.62
N THR A 230 58.94 -31.55 -17.83
CA THR A 230 59.40 -31.12 -19.18
C THR A 230 60.13 -32.23 -19.96
N ARG A 231 60.62 -33.26 -19.25
CA ARG A 231 61.22 -34.49 -19.78
C ARG A 231 61.00 -35.63 -18.78
N THR A 232 61.27 -36.88 -19.16
CA THR A 232 61.29 -37.99 -18.19
C THR A 232 62.50 -37.87 -17.26
N PHE A 233 62.30 -37.93 -15.95
CA PHE A 233 63.34 -37.88 -14.92
C PHE A 233 62.87 -38.59 -13.62
N GLU A 234 63.75 -38.70 -12.63
CA GLU A 234 63.42 -39.21 -11.29
C GLU A 234 63.39 -38.04 -10.30
N ASP A 235 62.28 -37.86 -9.58
CA ASP A 235 62.12 -36.74 -8.63
C ASP A 235 62.87 -36.98 -7.31
N ALA A 236 62.96 -35.95 -6.47
CA ALA A 236 63.68 -36.00 -5.20
C ALA A 236 63.10 -36.99 -4.16
N GLN A 237 61.98 -37.66 -4.46
CA GLN A 237 61.37 -38.72 -3.66
C GLN A 237 61.52 -40.11 -4.30
N GLY A 238 62.19 -40.22 -5.46
CA GLY A 238 62.40 -41.47 -6.19
C GLY A 238 61.26 -41.85 -7.16
N HIS A 239 60.35 -40.93 -7.50
CA HIS A 239 59.30 -41.22 -8.49
C HIS A 239 59.78 -40.88 -9.90
N VAL A 240 59.66 -41.83 -10.83
CA VAL A 240 59.94 -41.61 -12.26
C VAL A 240 58.79 -40.83 -12.90
N ARG A 241 58.97 -39.53 -13.05
CA ARG A 241 58.06 -38.61 -13.76
C ARG A 241 58.25 -38.74 -15.26
N ARG A 242 57.17 -38.77 -16.02
CA ARG A 242 57.20 -38.86 -17.50
C ARG A 242 56.98 -37.49 -18.13
N THR A 243 57.57 -37.23 -19.30
CA THR A 243 57.30 -36.00 -20.07
C THR A 243 55.80 -35.72 -20.22
N GLY A 244 55.35 -34.54 -19.76
CA GLY A 244 53.95 -34.12 -19.79
C GLY A 244 53.06 -34.67 -18.66
N GLU A 245 53.63 -35.41 -17.71
CA GLU A 245 52.96 -35.74 -16.45
C GLU A 245 52.81 -34.48 -15.59
N GLU A 246 51.66 -34.29 -14.96
CA GLU A 246 51.35 -33.17 -14.06
C GLU A 246 50.98 -33.69 -12.67
N TRP A 247 51.48 -33.05 -11.61
CA TRP A 247 51.22 -33.43 -10.22
C TRP A 247 51.19 -32.23 -9.26
N LEU A 248 50.68 -32.46 -8.05
CA LEU A 248 50.70 -31.49 -6.96
C LEU A 248 51.80 -31.84 -5.94
N VAL A 249 52.49 -30.82 -5.44
CA VAL A 249 53.34 -30.89 -4.24
C VAL A 249 52.66 -30.16 -3.09
N THR A 250 52.60 -30.78 -1.91
CA THR A 250 51.93 -30.25 -0.71
C THR A 250 52.91 -29.97 0.44
N GLN A 251 52.46 -29.26 1.49
CA GLN A 251 53.26 -29.05 2.71
C GLN A 251 53.70 -30.37 3.37
N GLU A 252 52.95 -31.46 3.20
CA GLU A 252 53.31 -32.81 3.70
C GLU A 252 54.60 -33.35 3.08
N GLN A 253 55.00 -32.85 1.91
CA GLN A 253 56.22 -33.23 1.20
C GLN A 253 57.36 -32.21 1.39
N SER A 254 57.05 -30.91 1.43
CA SER A 254 58.00 -29.86 1.87
C SER A 254 57.28 -28.56 2.22
N GLU A 255 57.75 -27.86 3.24
CA GLU A 255 57.29 -26.49 3.56
C GLU A 255 57.81 -25.44 2.56
N ALA A 256 58.95 -25.71 1.92
CA ALA A 256 59.57 -24.85 0.92
C ALA A 256 60.11 -25.71 -0.21
N TYR A 257 59.59 -25.54 -1.42
CA TYR A 257 59.92 -26.37 -2.57
C TYR A 257 60.64 -25.57 -3.66
N ILE A 258 61.85 -25.99 -4.02
CA ILE A 258 62.63 -25.43 -5.14
C ILE A 258 62.43 -26.35 -6.34
N PRO A 259 61.65 -25.96 -7.37
CA PRO A 259 61.44 -26.76 -8.57
C PRO A 259 62.79 -27.04 -9.24
N ASP A 260 63.00 -28.29 -9.66
CA ASP A 260 64.22 -28.68 -10.35
C ASP A 260 64.20 -28.30 -11.84
N VAL A 261 65.34 -28.43 -12.52
CA VAL A 261 65.51 -27.96 -13.92
C VAL A 261 64.53 -28.60 -14.90
N PHE A 262 63.96 -29.76 -14.55
CA PHE A 262 63.01 -30.48 -15.39
C PHE A 262 61.54 -30.28 -14.97
N GLU A 263 61.28 -29.49 -13.93
CA GLU A 263 59.96 -29.23 -13.36
C GLU A 263 59.47 -27.82 -13.75
N GLU A 264 58.41 -27.77 -14.55
CA GLU A 264 57.74 -26.53 -14.94
C GLU A 264 56.62 -26.22 -13.93
N VAL A 265 56.67 -25.04 -13.29
CA VAL A 265 55.58 -24.57 -12.43
C VAL A 265 54.41 -24.13 -13.30
N VAL A 266 53.31 -24.87 -13.23
CA VAL A 266 52.08 -24.58 -13.99
C VAL A 266 51.17 -23.61 -13.23
N ALA A 267 51.02 -23.78 -11.91
CA ALA A 267 50.19 -22.92 -11.06
C ALA A 267 50.50 -23.08 -9.56
N GLU A 268 50.08 -22.10 -8.75
CA GLU A 268 49.83 -22.30 -7.33
C GLU A 268 48.35 -22.71 -7.14
N VAL A 269 48.10 -23.81 -6.42
CA VAL A 269 46.76 -24.37 -6.24
C VAL A 269 46.32 -24.25 -4.79
N MET A 270 45.28 -23.45 -4.56
CA MET A 270 44.66 -23.29 -3.25
C MET A 270 43.73 -24.47 -2.93
N VAL A 271 43.68 -24.90 -1.67
CA VAL A 271 42.79 -25.98 -1.25
C VAL A 271 41.31 -25.54 -1.26
N THR A 272 40.44 -26.37 -1.83
CA THR A 272 38.98 -26.15 -1.82
C THR A 272 38.39 -26.69 -0.52
N THR A 273 38.40 -25.90 0.56
CA THR A 273 37.65 -26.23 1.78
C THR A 273 36.15 -26.05 1.59
N LEU A 274 35.37 -27.11 1.81
CA LEU A 274 33.91 -27.04 1.91
C LEU A 274 33.49 -26.71 3.34
N GLY A 275 32.72 -25.64 3.53
CA GLY A 275 32.02 -25.37 4.79
C GLY A 275 30.87 -26.35 5.03
N PRO A 276 30.32 -26.43 6.26
CA PRO A 276 29.37 -27.48 6.67
C PRO A 276 28.05 -27.54 5.89
N ARG A 277 27.72 -26.48 5.12
CA ARG A 277 26.51 -26.38 4.27
C ARG A 277 26.83 -26.33 2.77
N GLN A 278 28.07 -26.64 2.40
CA GLN A 278 28.57 -26.59 1.03
C GLN A 278 28.89 -28.00 0.51
N TYR A 279 28.81 -28.16 -0.81
CA TYR A 279 29.25 -29.34 -1.52
C TYR A 279 29.82 -28.91 -2.87
N CYS A 280 30.63 -29.76 -3.49
CA CYS A 280 31.06 -29.59 -4.88
C CYS A 280 30.87 -30.89 -5.67
N VAL A 281 30.94 -30.76 -7.00
CA VAL A 281 30.98 -31.87 -7.93
C VAL A 281 32.29 -31.77 -8.70
N VAL A 282 33.19 -32.73 -8.46
CA VAL A 282 34.46 -32.83 -9.16
C VAL A 282 34.20 -33.54 -10.49
N LEU A 283 34.43 -32.83 -11.61
CA LEU A 283 34.40 -33.40 -12.95
C LEU A 283 35.73 -34.09 -13.25
N ASN A 284 35.70 -35.21 -13.98
CA ASN A 284 36.87 -36.02 -14.33
C ASN A 284 37.76 -36.38 -13.12
N PRO A 285 37.21 -36.89 -12.00
CA PRO A 285 37.96 -37.13 -10.77
C PRO A 285 39.15 -38.07 -11.00
N VAL A 286 40.28 -37.79 -10.35
CA VAL A 286 41.48 -38.63 -10.44
C VAL A 286 41.23 -39.96 -9.73
N GLY A 287 41.52 -41.07 -10.43
CA GLY A 287 41.39 -42.43 -9.91
C GLY A 287 42.58 -42.89 -9.06
N PRO A 288 42.49 -44.07 -8.42
CA PRO A 288 43.60 -44.67 -7.66
C PRO A 288 44.80 -45.08 -8.54
N ASN A 289 44.66 -45.00 -9.86
CA ASN A 289 45.72 -45.15 -10.85
C ASN A 289 46.42 -43.83 -11.22
N GLY A 290 46.10 -42.72 -10.54
CA GLY A 290 46.66 -41.39 -10.81
C GLY A 290 46.15 -40.69 -12.07
N GLN A 291 45.09 -41.20 -12.73
CA GLN A 291 44.59 -40.65 -13.99
C GLN A 291 43.17 -40.06 -13.87
N PRO A 292 42.83 -38.95 -14.56
CA PRO A 292 41.48 -38.39 -14.60
C PRO A 292 40.46 -39.33 -15.25
N GLN A 293 39.32 -39.56 -14.58
CA GLN A 293 38.23 -40.40 -15.09
C GLN A 293 37.32 -39.60 -16.04
N LEU A 294 37.73 -39.46 -17.30
CA LEU A 294 37.03 -38.65 -18.30
C LEU A 294 35.52 -38.98 -18.40
N GLY A 295 34.67 -37.96 -18.29
CA GLY A 295 33.21 -38.05 -18.34
C GLY A 295 32.54 -38.38 -17.00
N GLN A 296 33.29 -38.78 -15.97
CA GLN A 296 32.74 -39.06 -14.64
C GLN A 296 32.56 -37.80 -13.79
N GLN A 297 31.67 -37.89 -12.81
CA GLN A 297 31.39 -36.83 -11.83
C GLN A 297 31.39 -37.41 -10.41
N ARG A 298 32.08 -36.76 -9.47
CA ARG A 298 32.12 -37.17 -8.06
C ARG A 298 31.61 -36.04 -7.17
N VAL A 299 30.47 -36.27 -6.50
CA VAL A 299 29.98 -35.40 -5.43
C VAL A 299 30.85 -35.61 -4.19
N VAL A 300 31.20 -34.54 -3.48
CA VAL A 300 31.97 -34.60 -2.22
C VAL A 300 31.12 -34.02 -1.08
N LYS A 301 30.68 -34.90 -0.16
CA LYS A 301 29.93 -34.58 1.07
C LYS A 301 29.85 -35.83 1.98
N ASP A 302 29.77 -35.63 3.30
CA ASP A 302 29.39 -36.67 4.27
C ASP A 302 27.89 -37.01 4.21
N GLY A 303 27.54 -38.28 3.99
CA GLY A 303 26.14 -38.74 4.01
C GLY A 303 25.96 -40.23 3.70
N THR A 304 24.93 -40.82 4.31
CA THR A 304 24.56 -42.25 4.12
C THR A 304 23.71 -42.48 2.87
N GLU A 305 23.92 -43.63 2.21
CA GLU A 305 23.14 -44.07 1.06
C GLU A 305 21.70 -44.48 1.43
N VAL A 306 20.75 -44.24 0.52
CA VAL A 306 19.37 -44.75 0.58
C VAL A 306 19.01 -45.24 -0.81
N THR A 307 18.77 -46.55 -0.95
CA THR A 307 18.49 -47.19 -2.24
C THR A 307 17.13 -46.78 -2.80
N ARG A 308 17.10 -46.48 -4.11
CA ARG A 308 15.91 -46.05 -4.89
C ARG A 308 15.98 -46.66 -6.29
N ARG A 309 14.87 -46.67 -7.02
CA ARG A 309 14.80 -47.16 -8.41
C ARG A 309 14.85 -46.00 -9.39
N ALA A 310 15.36 -46.25 -10.60
CA ALA A 310 15.37 -45.28 -11.68
C ALA A 310 13.93 -44.83 -12.02
N GLY A 311 13.68 -43.52 -11.97
CA GLY A 311 12.37 -42.93 -12.22
C GLY A 311 11.46 -42.76 -10.98
N ASP A 312 11.87 -43.23 -9.80
CA ASP A 312 11.16 -42.94 -8.55
C ASP A 312 11.08 -41.42 -8.31
N ARG A 313 9.94 -40.92 -7.84
CA ARG A 313 9.76 -39.53 -7.38
C ARG A 313 9.49 -39.52 -5.88
N TRP A 314 10.10 -38.58 -5.15
CA TRP A 314 9.92 -38.44 -3.70
C TRP A 314 10.10 -36.99 -3.27
N LEU A 315 9.57 -36.67 -2.08
CA LEU A 315 9.73 -35.37 -1.44
C LEU A 315 10.68 -35.48 -0.25
N ALA A 316 11.83 -34.78 -0.31
CA ALA A 316 12.69 -34.60 0.85
C ALA A 316 12.08 -33.53 1.78
N ARG A 317 11.52 -33.94 2.92
CA ARG A 317 10.89 -33.04 3.89
C ARG A 317 11.91 -32.58 4.93
N GLY A 318 11.89 -31.30 5.27
CA GLY A 318 12.77 -30.72 6.29
C GLY A 318 12.34 -31.01 7.74
N PRO A 319 13.14 -30.62 8.74
CA PRO A 319 14.42 -29.90 8.62
C PRO A 319 15.59 -30.85 8.31
N LEU A 320 16.21 -30.70 7.13
CA LEU A 320 17.43 -31.41 6.73
C LEU A 320 18.21 -30.62 5.67
N GLU A 321 19.48 -30.95 5.47
CA GLU A 321 20.34 -30.31 4.48
C GLU A 321 20.53 -31.22 3.25
N TYR A 322 19.61 -31.08 2.29
CA TYR A 322 19.62 -31.89 1.07
C TYR A 322 20.72 -31.43 0.10
N VAL A 323 21.49 -32.40 -0.38
CA VAL A 323 22.42 -32.25 -1.49
C VAL A 323 22.10 -33.37 -2.47
N PRO A 324 21.81 -33.08 -3.75
CA PRO A 324 21.49 -34.12 -4.73
C PRO A 324 22.75 -34.95 -5.06
N PRO A 325 22.69 -36.29 -4.97
CA PRO A 325 23.66 -37.17 -5.62
C PRO A 325 23.66 -36.96 -7.14
N ALA A 326 24.75 -37.34 -7.83
CA ALA A 326 24.87 -37.17 -9.28
C ALA A 326 23.75 -37.88 -10.08
N GLU A 327 23.16 -38.95 -9.52
CA GLU A 327 22.06 -39.71 -10.10
C GLU A 327 20.67 -39.05 -9.95
N VAL A 328 20.57 -37.94 -9.20
CA VAL A 328 19.28 -37.36 -8.78
C VAL A 328 19.12 -35.92 -9.25
N THR A 329 18.07 -35.65 -10.03
CA THR A 329 17.67 -34.29 -10.41
C THR A 329 16.59 -33.74 -9.47
N VAL A 330 16.74 -32.48 -9.05
CA VAL A 330 15.73 -31.77 -8.25
C VAL A 330 14.66 -31.23 -9.20
N LEU A 331 13.52 -31.93 -9.28
CA LEU A 331 12.41 -31.58 -10.19
C LEU A 331 11.68 -30.30 -9.79
N GLU A 332 11.49 -30.07 -8.48
CA GLU A 332 10.66 -28.98 -7.95
C GLU A 332 11.14 -28.58 -6.54
N ARG A 333 10.92 -27.33 -6.13
CA ARG A 333 11.15 -26.85 -4.76
C ARG A 333 9.84 -26.41 -4.13
N ARG A 334 9.23 -27.30 -3.33
CA ARG A 334 7.93 -27.07 -2.69
C ARG A 334 8.04 -26.31 -1.38
N GLN A 335 7.12 -25.39 -1.17
CA GLN A 335 6.87 -24.74 0.11
C GLN A 335 5.54 -25.25 0.67
N ALA A 336 5.34 -25.17 1.99
CA ALA A 336 4.02 -25.39 2.59
C ALA A 336 3.17 -24.13 2.38
N VAL A 337 1.93 -24.31 1.91
CA VAL A 337 0.96 -23.21 1.78
C VAL A 337 0.30 -23.02 3.15
N ALA A 338 0.50 -21.85 3.76
CA ALA A 338 -0.28 -21.47 4.93
C ALA A 338 -1.73 -21.19 4.51
N LEU A 339 -2.70 -21.75 5.24
CA LEU A 339 -4.13 -21.60 4.99
C LEU A 339 -4.80 -21.25 6.31
N ALA A 340 -5.51 -20.12 6.36
CA ALA A 340 -6.40 -19.78 7.46
C ALA A 340 -7.72 -20.58 7.38
N ASP A 341 -8.55 -20.52 8.42
CA ASP A 341 -9.82 -21.26 8.50
C ASP A 341 -10.81 -20.89 7.39
N ASN A 342 -10.74 -19.65 6.89
CA ASN A 342 -11.51 -19.13 5.76
C ASN A 342 -10.82 -19.31 4.39
N GLU A 343 -9.68 -19.99 4.33
CA GLU A 343 -8.92 -20.24 3.10
C GLU A 343 -8.81 -21.74 2.78
N GLY A 344 -8.53 -22.03 1.52
CA GLY A 344 -8.16 -23.36 1.08
C GLY A 344 -7.44 -23.39 -0.27
N ILE A 345 -7.02 -24.59 -0.67
CA ILE A 345 -6.51 -24.91 -2.01
C ILE A 345 -7.16 -26.19 -2.53
N TYR A 346 -7.27 -26.32 -3.84
CA TYR A 346 -7.59 -27.58 -4.49
C TYR A 346 -6.33 -28.37 -4.78
N VAL A 347 -6.36 -29.66 -4.42
CA VAL A 347 -5.24 -30.60 -4.56
C VAL A 347 -5.69 -31.78 -5.41
N ARG A 348 -4.97 -32.07 -6.50
CA ARG A 348 -5.12 -33.28 -7.32
C ARG A 348 -4.04 -34.28 -6.95
N ASP A 349 -4.44 -35.51 -6.65
CA ASP A 349 -3.53 -36.65 -6.64
C ASP A 349 -3.26 -37.09 -8.09
N ILE A 350 -2.00 -37.05 -8.51
CA ILE A 350 -1.50 -37.39 -9.86
C ILE A 350 -1.68 -38.89 -10.15
N ARG A 351 -1.64 -39.75 -9.12
CA ARG A 351 -1.71 -41.22 -9.27
C ARG A 351 -3.15 -41.73 -9.33
N THR A 352 -4.09 -41.07 -8.66
CA THR A 352 -5.51 -41.50 -8.61
C THR A 352 -6.46 -40.57 -9.37
N GLY A 353 -5.99 -39.40 -9.82
CA GLY A 353 -6.83 -38.34 -10.40
C GLY A 353 -7.78 -37.69 -9.40
N LYS A 354 -7.71 -38.04 -8.11
CA LYS A 354 -8.66 -37.57 -7.09
C LYS A 354 -8.35 -36.12 -6.70
N VAL A 355 -9.22 -35.22 -7.14
CA VAL A 355 -9.24 -33.82 -6.68
C VAL A 355 -10.03 -33.69 -5.38
N ARG A 356 -9.48 -32.95 -4.40
CA ARG A 356 -10.15 -32.54 -3.15
C ARG A 356 -9.81 -31.08 -2.81
N VAL A 357 -10.54 -30.49 -1.86
CA VAL A 357 -10.16 -29.21 -1.24
C VAL A 357 -9.45 -29.50 0.09
N VAL A 358 -8.52 -28.62 0.49
CA VAL A 358 -7.87 -28.60 1.81
C VAL A 358 -8.00 -27.18 2.37
N THR A 359 -8.39 -27.04 3.64
CA THR A 359 -8.72 -25.78 4.32
C THR A 359 -8.16 -25.76 5.75
N GLY A 360 -8.00 -24.59 6.35
CA GLY A 360 -7.78 -24.43 7.81
C GLY A 360 -6.50 -25.05 8.41
N GLN A 361 -5.51 -25.40 7.59
CA GLN A 361 -4.23 -25.93 8.07
C GLN A 361 -3.10 -25.64 7.06
N THR A 362 -1.90 -25.35 7.56
CA THR A 362 -0.71 -25.24 6.71
C THR A 362 -0.42 -26.57 6.02
N TYR A 363 -0.49 -26.60 4.69
CA TYR A 363 -0.44 -27.83 3.90
C TYR A 363 0.76 -27.89 2.96
N MET A 364 1.48 -29.02 2.96
CA MET A 364 2.55 -29.32 2.01
C MET A 364 2.12 -30.48 1.11
N LEU A 365 2.01 -30.21 -0.20
CA LEU A 365 1.65 -31.18 -1.24
C LEU A 365 2.60 -32.39 -1.21
N THR A 366 2.05 -33.61 -1.17
CA THR A 366 2.86 -34.84 -1.21
C THR A 366 3.53 -35.05 -2.57
N GLU A 367 4.48 -35.97 -2.63
CA GLU A 367 5.20 -36.37 -3.85
C GLU A 367 4.31 -36.87 -5.01
N SER A 368 3.04 -37.20 -4.74
CA SER A 368 2.05 -37.55 -5.76
C SER A 368 0.92 -36.53 -5.90
N GLU A 369 1.08 -35.32 -5.37
CA GLU A 369 0.07 -34.26 -5.41
C GLU A 369 0.53 -33.01 -6.16
N GLU A 370 -0.43 -32.26 -6.68
CA GLU A 370 -0.26 -30.97 -7.33
C GLU A 370 -1.46 -30.06 -7.05
N LEU A 371 -1.30 -28.76 -7.28
CA LEU A 371 -2.43 -27.83 -7.25
C LEU A 371 -3.37 -28.08 -8.44
N TRP A 372 -4.67 -27.90 -8.22
CA TRP A 372 -5.68 -28.01 -9.26
C TRP A 372 -6.42 -26.71 -9.47
N GLU A 373 -6.59 -26.28 -10.72
CA GLU A 373 -7.34 -25.07 -11.04
C GLU A 373 -8.84 -25.36 -11.15
N LYS A 374 -9.66 -24.60 -10.41
CA LYS A 374 -11.11 -24.64 -10.50
C LYS A 374 -11.62 -23.45 -11.32
N GLU A 375 -11.96 -23.73 -12.57
CA GLU A 375 -12.70 -22.81 -13.43
C GLU A 375 -14.14 -22.58 -12.91
N LEU A 376 -14.65 -21.38 -13.14
CA LEU A 376 -16.05 -20.99 -12.90
C LEU A 376 -16.62 -20.30 -14.15
N PRO A 377 -17.95 -20.27 -14.34
CA PRO A 377 -18.55 -19.42 -15.36
C PRO A 377 -18.27 -17.94 -15.05
N ALA A 378 -17.85 -17.14 -16.04
CA ALA A 378 -17.48 -15.73 -15.85
C ALA A 378 -18.57 -14.86 -15.16
N GLY A 379 -19.85 -15.22 -15.33
CA GLY A 379 -20.96 -14.57 -14.62
C GLY A 379 -21.02 -14.85 -13.11
N VAL A 380 -20.46 -15.98 -12.65
CA VAL A 380 -20.26 -16.28 -11.23
C VAL A 380 -19.05 -15.51 -10.70
N GLU A 381 -17.96 -15.43 -11.48
CA GLU A 381 -16.74 -14.73 -11.08
C GLU A 381 -16.96 -13.22 -10.90
N ALA A 382 -17.72 -12.59 -11.79
CA ALA A 382 -18.12 -11.19 -11.65
C ALA A 382 -18.90 -10.93 -10.35
N LEU A 383 -19.90 -11.77 -10.03
CA LEU A 383 -20.70 -11.65 -8.80
C LEU A 383 -19.89 -11.98 -7.53
N LEU A 384 -18.86 -12.82 -7.64
CA LEU A 384 -17.92 -13.10 -6.53
C LEU A 384 -17.00 -11.90 -6.24
N ALA A 385 -16.55 -11.18 -7.27
CA ALA A 385 -15.77 -9.96 -7.11
C ALA A 385 -16.62 -8.80 -6.56
N GLU A 386 -17.85 -8.63 -7.06
CA GLU A 386 -18.83 -7.66 -6.51
C GLU A 386 -19.06 -7.90 -5.01
N ALA A 387 -19.31 -9.15 -4.61
CA ALA A 387 -19.56 -9.51 -3.22
C ALA A 387 -18.33 -9.42 -2.29
N ARG A 388 -17.12 -9.27 -2.83
CA ARG A 388 -15.89 -9.00 -2.07
C ARG A 388 -15.60 -7.51 -1.89
N GLY A 389 -16.28 -6.65 -2.66
CA GLY A 389 -15.97 -5.22 -2.74
C GLY A 389 -14.82 -4.89 -3.70
N ASP A 390 -14.36 -5.86 -4.51
CA ASP A 390 -13.24 -5.68 -5.45
C ASP A 390 -13.60 -4.71 -6.62
N THR A 391 -14.89 -4.44 -6.82
CA THR A 391 -15.39 -3.43 -7.77
C THR A 391 -15.32 -2.01 -7.20
N ALA A 392 -14.17 -1.36 -7.38
CA ALA A 392 -14.00 0.05 -7.04
C ALA A 392 -14.86 0.98 -7.93
N GLY A 393 -15.96 1.49 -7.35
CA GLY A 393 -16.60 2.76 -7.74
C GLY A 393 -17.15 2.87 -9.18
N GLN A 394 -18.33 2.29 -9.44
CA GLN A 394 -19.14 2.64 -10.61
C GLN A 394 -20.30 3.61 -10.28
N ASP A 395 -20.09 4.56 -9.36
CA ASP A 395 -20.98 5.72 -9.25
C ASP A 395 -20.27 6.94 -8.60
N SER A 396 -19.72 7.82 -9.44
CA SER A 396 -19.37 9.24 -9.17
C SER A 396 -18.52 9.80 -10.33
N GLY A 397 -19.09 10.68 -11.16
CA GLY A 397 -18.39 11.24 -12.31
C GLY A 397 -17.45 12.40 -11.95
N ILE A 398 -16.15 12.13 -11.79
CA ILE A 398 -15.03 13.09 -11.89
C ILE A 398 -13.82 12.36 -12.51
N HIS A 399 -13.06 13.05 -13.38
CA HIS A 399 -11.92 12.44 -14.07
C HIS A 399 -10.71 12.24 -13.15
N SER A 400 -10.18 11.01 -13.11
CA SER A 400 -8.78 10.76 -12.73
C SER A 400 -8.16 9.68 -13.62
N SER A 401 -7.25 10.09 -14.50
CA SER A 401 -6.51 9.18 -15.39
C SER A 401 -5.33 8.55 -14.64
N GLY A 402 -5.63 7.60 -13.75
CA GLY A 402 -4.65 6.69 -13.15
C GLY A 402 -4.39 5.46 -14.04
N PRO A 403 -3.30 4.70 -13.80
CA PRO A 403 -3.06 3.44 -14.49
C PRO A 403 -4.14 2.40 -14.13
N ASN A 404 -4.46 1.50 -15.05
CA ASN A 404 -5.42 0.43 -14.83
C ASN A 404 -5.02 -0.42 -13.61
N PHE A 405 -5.73 -0.26 -12.50
CA PHE A 405 -5.95 -1.35 -11.56
C PHE A 405 -6.84 -2.38 -12.26
N GLY A 406 -6.22 -3.29 -13.00
CA GLY A 406 -6.91 -4.44 -13.57
C GLY A 406 -7.56 -5.25 -12.45
N VAL A 407 -8.78 -5.75 -12.71
CA VAL A 407 -9.46 -6.70 -11.81
C VAL A 407 -8.48 -7.80 -11.45
N GLN A 408 -8.16 -7.94 -10.15
CA GLN A 408 -7.08 -8.81 -9.70
C GLN A 408 -7.42 -10.25 -10.06
N GLU A 409 -6.71 -10.83 -11.04
CA GLU A 409 -7.10 -12.14 -11.57
C GLU A 409 -7.04 -13.19 -10.45
N ARG A 410 -8.19 -13.84 -10.25
CA ARG A 410 -8.41 -14.73 -9.13
C ARG A 410 -7.53 -15.97 -9.26
N ASP A 411 -6.79 -16.29 -8.21
CA ASP A 411 -6.05 -17.54 -8.10
C ASP A 411 -7.01 -18.74 -8.20
N ARG A 412 -6.93 -19.48 -9.30
CA ARG A 412 -7.80 -20.61 -9.64
C ARG A 412 -7.50 -21.84 -8.79
N THR A 413 -6.32 -21.92 -8.18
CA THR A 413 -5.92 -23.02 -7.28
C THR A 413 -6.45 -22.85 -5.86
N ARG A 414 -6.65 -21.60 -5.43
CA ARG A 414 -7.32 -21.28 -4.16
C ARG A 414 -8.78 -21.70 -4.18
N ALA A 415 -9.26 -22.17 -3.03
CA ALA A 415 -10.65 -22.57 -2.84
C ALA A 415 -11.61 -21.40 -3.14
N VAL A 416 -12.73 -21.66 -3.81
CA VAL A 416 -13.79 -20.65 -3.96
C VAL A 416 -14.44 -20.47 -2.59
N THR A 417 -14.44 -19.24 -2.08
CA THR A 417 -15.11 -18.88 -0.84
C THR A 417 -16.07 -17.72 -1.04
N TYR A 418 -17.26 -17.84 -0.44
CA TYR A 418 -18.32 -16.85 -0.44
C TYR A 418 -18.91 -16.70 0.96
N GLN A 419 -18.83 -15.49 1.52
CA GLN A 419 -19.44 -15.16 2.79
C GLN A 419 -20.94 -14.91 2.58
N VAL A 420 -21.82 -15.73 3.14
CA VAL A 420 -23.26 -15.53 2.99
C VAL A 420 -23.69 -14.31 3.82
N PRO A 421 -24.40 -13.31 3.25
CA PRO A 421 -24.90 -12.17 4.01
C PRO A 421 -25.88 -12.60 5.11
N HIS A 422 -25.96 -11.82 6.20
CA HIS A 422 -27.02 -12.01 7.19
C HIS A 422 -28.41 -12.00 6.53
N ASN A 423 -29.30 -12.88 7.00
CA ASN A 423 -30.67 -12.99 6.49
C ASN A 423 -30.77 -13.32 4.99
N ALA A 424 -29.78 -14.08 4.48
CA ALA A 424 -29.77 -14.60 3.12
C ALA A 424 -29.47 -16.12 3.12
N ALA A 425 -29.83 -16.78 2.02
CA ALA A 425 -29.51 -18.18 1.74
C ALA A 425 -28.71 -18.30 0.44
N VAL A 426 -27.85 -19.30 0.34
CA VAL A 426 -27.11 -19.66 -0.88
C VAL A 426 -27.35 -21.13 -1.20
N GLN A 427 -27.64 -21.42 -2.47
CA GLN A 427 -27.67 -22.79 -2.96
C GLN A 427 -26.34 -23.13 -3.64
N VAL A 428 -25.77 -24.25 -3.23
CA VAL A 428 -24.57 -24.87 -3.80
C VAL A 428 -24.99 -26.17 -4.49
N TYR A 429 -24.57 -26.39 -5.73
CA TYR A 429 -24.86 -27.60 -6.49
C TYR A 429 -23.58 -28.36 -6.83
N ASP A 430 -23.45 -29.61 -6.36
CA ASP A 430 -22.38 -30.51 -6.79
C ASP A 430 -22.79 -31.27 -8.05
N TYR A 431 -22.08 -31.02 -9.16
CA TYR A 431 -22.34 -31.65 -10.46
C TYR A 431 -21.88 -33.11 -10.55
N ARG A 432 -21.02 -33.57 -9.65
CA ARG A 432 -20.49 -34.95 -9.59
C ARG A 432 -21.44 -35.84 -8.79
N GLU A 433 -21.93 -35.37 -7.65
CA GLU A 433 -22.93 -36.07 -6.83
C GLU A 433 -24.38 -35.80 -7.25
N ARG A 434 -24.62 -34.77 -8.09
CA ARG A 434 -25.96 -34.29 -8.51
C ARG A 434 -26.85 -33.88 -7.33
N ARG A 435 -26.24 -33.24 -6.33
CA ARG A 435 -26.89 -32.84 -5.07
C ARG A 435 -26.82 -31.32 -4.90
N ALA A 436 -27.92 -30.74 -4.43
CA ALA A 436 -27.96 -29.37 -3.93
C ALA A 436 -27.84 -29.38 -2.40
N ARG A 437 -27.07 -28.45 -1.83
CA ARG A 437 -27.16 -28.04 -0.43
C ARG A 437 -27.48 -26.55 -0.35
N VAL A 438 -28.23 -26.15 0.68
CA VAL A 438 -28.50 -24.74 0.98
C VAL A 438 -27.76 -24.38 2.26
N VAL A 439 -27.11 -23.22 2.27
CA VAL A 439 -26.37 -22.66 3.41
C VAL A 439 -27.00 -21.32 3.77
N LEU A 440 -27.18 -21.06 5.06
CA LEU A 440 -27.81 -19.85 5.58
C LEU A 440 -26.75 -18.88 6.12
N GLY A 441 -26.98 -17.59 5.96
CA GLY A 441 -26.09 -16.56 6.50
C GLY A 441 -26.17 -16.45 8.03
N PRO A 442 -25.05 -16.14 8.72
CA PRO A 442 -23.80 -15.62 8.17
C PRO A 442 -22.68 -16.69 8.03
N GLU A 443 -22.98 -17.90 7.56
CA GLU A 443 -21.95 -18.93 7.35
C GLU A 443 -21.05 -18.64 6.13
N LEU A 444 -19.79 -19.10 6.17
CA LEU A 444 -18.86 -19.04 5.05
C LEU A 444 -18.99 -20.31 4.18
N VAL A 445 -19.41 -20.14 2.92
CA VAL A 445 -19.42 -21.25 1.95
C VAL A 445 -18.02 -21.41 1.35
N VAL A 446 -17.40 -22.57 1.59
CA VAL A 446 -16.28 -23.08 0.78
C VAL A 446 -16.83 -24.09 -0.24
N LEU A 447 -16.49 -23.93 -1.51
CA LEU A 447 -16.89 -24.88 -2.57
C LEU A 447 -15.90 -26.04 -2.69
N GLY A 448 -16.42 -27.26 -2.73
CA GLY A 448 -15.69 -28.45 -3.18
C GLY A 448 -15.37 -28.43 -4.70
N PRO A 449 -14.54 -29.35 -5.20
CA PRO A 449 -14.14 -29.37 -6.61
C PRO A 449 -15.33 -29.51 -7.59
N GLY A 450 -16.33 -30.32 -7.25
CA GLY A 450 -17.54 -30.54 -8.05
C GLY A 450 -18.63 -29.49 -7.88
N GLU A 451 -18.51 -28.61 -6.89
CA GLU A 451 -19.55 -27.66 -6.49
C GLU A 451 -19.51 -26.35 -7.28
N GLN A 452 -20.66 -25.75 -7.54
CA GLN A 452 -20.82 -24.38 -8.02
C GLN A 452 -21.95 -23.66 -7.25
N LEU A 453 -21.95 -22.33 -7.28
CA LEU A 453 -23.03 -21.50 -6.74
C LEU A 453 -24.17 -21.40 -7.77
N THR A 454 -25.41 -21.60 -7.34
CA THR A 454 -26.58 -21.33 -8.18
C THR A 454 -26.76 -19.82 -8.35
N VAL A 455 -26.64 -19.31 -9.58
CA VAL A 455 -26.93 -17.91 -9.90
C VAL A 455 -28.44 -17.69 -10.02
N LEU A 456 -29.00 -16.84 -9.17
CA LEU A 456 -30.37 -16.34 -9.30
C LEU A 456 -30.47 -15.29 -10.40
N SER A 457 -31.60 -15.27 -11.11
CA SER A 457 -31.87 -14.28 -12.14
C SER A 457 -33.29 -13.72 -11.95
N LEU A 458 -33.36 -12.62 -11.20
CA LEU A 458 -34.59 -12.05 -10.65
C LEU A 458 -35.11 -10.88 -11.49
N SER A 459 -36.42 -10.71 -11.49
CA SER A 459 -37.09 -9.55 -12.07
C SER A 459 -36.75 -8.26 -11.33
N GLY A 460 -36.49 -7.19 -12.08
CA GLY A 460 -36.08 -5.89 -11.55
C GLY A 460 -36.69 -4.72 -12.33
N GLY A 461 -36.48 -3.51 -11.83
CA GLY A 461 -37.12 -2.30 -12.35
C GLY A 461 -38.61 -2.19 -12.03
N CYS A 462 -39.20 -1.06 -12.42
CA CYS A 462 -40.61 -0.69 -12.25
C CYS A 462 -41.09 -0.06 -13.57
N PRO A 463 -42.00 -0.68 -14.36
CA PRO A 463 -42.55 -2.03 -14.19
C PRO A 463 -41.47 -3.11 -14.20
N LYS A 464 -41.77 -4.25 -13.55
CA LYS A 464 -40.89 -5.42 -13.45
C LYS A 464 -40.56 -5.98 -14.82
N ARG A 465 -39.27 -6.18 -15.08
CA ARG A 465 -38.72 -6.85 -16.26
C ARG A 465 -37.91 -8.09 -15.81
N PRO A 466 -38.04 -9.24 -16.48
CA PRO A 466 -37.33 -10.46 -16.10
C PRO A 466 -35.81 -10.32 -16.30
N HIS A 467 -35.05 -11.11 -15.53
CA HIS A 467 -33.60 -11.26 -15.64
C HIS A 467 -32.73 -10.01 -15.42
N VAL A 468 -33.30 -8.91 -14.89
CA VAL A 468 -32.58 -7.64 -14.68
C VAL A 468 -31.53 -7.74 -13.57
N ARG A 469 -31.84 -8.39 -12.43
CA ARG A 469 -30.90 -8.55 -11.32
C ARG A 469 -30.35 -9.98 -11.31
N ARG A 470 -29.04 -10.14 -11.16
CA ARG A 470 -28.40 -11.42 -10.86
C ARG A 470 -27.91 -11.40 -9.41
N SER A 471 -27.85 -12.56 -8.76
CA SER A 471 -27.36 -12.69 -7.39
C SER A 471 -26.84 -14.11 -7.13
N LEU A 472 -25.88 -14.23 -6.20
CA LEU A 472 -25.43 -15.53 -5.67
C LEU A 472 -26.23 -15.97 -4.44
N CYS A 473 -26.91 -15.03 -3.77
CA CYS A 473 -27.74 -15.30 -2.59
C CYS A 473 -29.19 -14.83 -2.77
N LEU A 474 -30.09 -15.56 -2.13
CA LEU A 474 -31.51 -15.24 -1.93
C LEU A 474 -31.65 -14.47 -0.62
N HIS A 475 -32.08 -13.21 -0.66
CA HIS A 475 -32.47 -12.48 0.56
C HIS A 475 -33.80 -13.03 1.08
N LEU A 476 -33.88 -13.29 2.38
CA LEU A 476 -35.02 -13.96 3.00
C LEU A 476 -36.09 -13.00 3.53
N GLY A 477 -35.81 -11.68 3.57
CA GLY A 477 -36.72 -10.66 4.08
C GLY A 477 -36.87 -10.65 5.61
N PRO A 478 -37.51 -9.64 6.22
CA PRO A 478 -38.41 -8.67 5.60
C PRO A 478 -37.71 -7.72 4.63
N ASP A 479 -38.28 -7.62 3.43
CA ASP A 479 -37.90 -6.71 2.34
C ASP A 479 -39.20 -6.40 1.53
N PHE A 480 -39.12 -5.57 0.49
CA PHE A 480 -40.27 -5.23 -0.33
C PHE A 480 -39.97 -5.24 -1.82
N CYS A 481 -40.99 -5.45 -2.65
CA CYS A 481 -40.87 -5.32 -4.09
C CYS A 481 -41.99 -4.43 -4.66
N ALA A 482 -41.59 -3.31 -5.27
CA ALA A 482 -42.51 -2.41 -5.98
C ALA A 482 -42.71 -2.86 -7.44
N ASP A 483 -43.92 -2.74 -7.98
CA ASP A 483 -44.23 -2.97 -9.40
C ASP A 483 -45.26 -1.95 -9.92
N ILE A 484 -45.30 -1.78 -11.24
CA ILE A 484 -46.22 -0.87 -11.92
C ILE A 484 -47.23 -1.68 -12.74
N VAL A 485 -48.47 -1.75 -12.24
CA VAL A 485 -49.54 -2.55 -12.84
C VAL A 485 -50.51 -1.64 -13.60
N ALA A 486 -50.56 -1.82 -14.92
CA ALA A 486 -51.63 -1.24 -15.73
C ALA A 486 -52.93 -2.02 -15.54
N ILE A 487 -54.02 -1.33 -15.26
CA ILE A 487 -55.37 -1.86 -15.03
C ILE A 487 -56.40 -1.13 -15.92
N GLU A 488 -57.53 -1.77 -16.15
CA GLU A 488 -58.71 -1.17 -16.79
C GLU A 488 -59.94 -1.53 -15.93
N THR A 489 -60.81 -0.56 -15.66
CA THR A 489 -62.04 -0.75 -14.85
C THR A 489 -63.21 -1.21 -15.72
N ALA A 490 -64.34 -1.59 -15.09
CA ALA A 490 -65.56 -2.02 -15.80
C ALA A 490 -66.18 -0.92 -16.70
N ASP A 491 -65.87 0.36 -16.43
CA ASP A 491 -66.21 1.54 -17.22
C ASP A 491 -65.05 2.04 -18.11
N HIS A 492 -64.10 1.16 -18.42
CA HIS A 492 -62.95 1.38 -19.33
C HIS A 492 -61.97 2.50 -18.94
N ALA A 493 -61.93 2.92 -17.67
CA ALA A 493 -60.90 3.84 -17.19
C ALA A 493 -59.56 3.12 -17.02
N ARG A 494 -58.54 3.55 -17.78
CA ARG A 494 -57.19 2.99 -17.73
C ARG A 494 -56.37 3.69 -16.67
N LEU A 495 -55.94 2.92 -15.68
CA LEU A 495 -55.12 3.42 -14.56
C LEU A 495 -53.79 2.66 -14.48
N GLN A 496 -52.80 3.35 -13.94
CA GLN A 496 -51.48 2.81 -13.63
C GLN A 496 -51.33 2.83 -12.11
N LEU A 497 -51.21 1.64 -11.51
CA LEU A 497 -50.99 1.47 -10.08
C LEU A 497 -49.51 1.28 -9.81
N GLN A 498 -48.95 2.04 -8.89
CA GLN A 498 -47.66 1.73 -8.27
C GLN A 498 -47.95 1.01 -6.95
N LEU A 499 -47.60 -0.27 -6.87
CA LEU A 499 -47.88 -1.14 -5.72
C LEU A 499 -46.57 -1.66 -5.15
N ALA A 500 -46.36 -1.53 -3.85
CA ALA A 500 -45.29 -2.22 -3.12
C ALA A 500 -45.87 -3.41 -2.34
N TYR A 501 -45.23 -4.56 -2.48
CA TYR A 501 -45.57 -5.77 -1.74
C TYR A 501 -44.49 -6.00 -0.69
N ASN A 502 -44.86 -5.99 0.59
CA ASN A 502 -43.93 -6.30 1.68
C ASN A 502 -43.90 -7.82 1.88
N TRP A 503 -42.71 -8.43 1.94
CA TRP A 503 -42.54 -9.88 1.90
C TRP A 503 -41.38 -10.41 2.76
N HIS A 504 -41.47 -11.68 3.13
CA HIS A 504 -40.38 -12.48 3.70
C HIS A 504 -40.54 -13.95 3.27
N PHE A 505 -39.56 -14.80 3.56
CA PHE A 505 -39.64 -16.24 3.37
C PHE A 505 -39.89 -16.95 4.70
N GLU A 506 -40.85 -17.86 4.70
CA GLU A 506 -41.05 -18.85 5.74
C GLU A 506 -39.96 -19.93 5.61
N VAL A 507 -38.86 -19.78 6.37
CA VAL A 507 -37.69 -20.67 6.32
C VAL A 507 -37.99 -21.99 7.05
N PRO A 508 -37.92 -23.16 6.39
CA PRO A 508 -38.10 -24.45 7.06
C PRO A 508 -37.00 -24.77 8.08
N GLU A 509 -37.37 -25.33 9.24
CA GLU A 509 -36.42 -25.76 10.27
C GLU A 509 -35.57 -26.99 9.85
N ASP A 510 -36.09 -27.87 8.99
CA ASP A 510 -35.34 -29.03 8.47
C ASP A 510 -34.35 -28.58 7.38
N PRO A 511 -33.02 -28.78 7.56
CA PRO A 511 -32.02 -28.45 6.55
C PRO A 511 -32.27 -29.11 5.18
N LYS A 512 -32.95 -30.26 5.12
CA LYS A 512 -33.32 -30.92 3.85
C LYS A 512 -34.45 -30.20 3.12
N ALA A 513 -35.34 -29.52 3.85
CA ALA A 513 -36.45 -28.77 3.29
C ALA A 513 -36.04 -27.38 2.78
N LEU A 514 -34.87 -26.84 3.19
CA LEU A 514 -34.35 -25.54 2.72
C LEU A 514 -34.23 -25.43 1.19
N GLY A 515 -34.10 -26.55 0.46
CA GLY A 515 -34.13 -26.57 -1.00
C GLY A 515 -35.41 -25.94 -1.60
N ARG A 516 -36.53 -25.95 -0.86
CA ARG A 516 -37.81 -25.33 -1.23
C ARG A 516 -37.68 -23.83 -1.53
N LEU A 517 -36.80 -23.11 -0.82
CA LEU A 517 -36.58 -21.67 -1.02
C LEU A 517 -36.19 -21.33 -2.46
N PHE A 518 -35.52 -22.26 -3.14
CA PHE A 518 -35.00 -22.12 -4.51
C PHE A 518 -35.90 -22.77 -5.58
N SER A 519 -37.10 -23.26 -5.24
CA SER A 519 -38.03 -23.89 -6.19
C SER A 519 -38.50 -22.98 -7.32
N VAL A 520 -38.51 -21.65 -7.11
CA VAL A 520 -39.00 -20.64 -8.05
C VAL A 520 -37.83 -19.74 -8.45
N PRO A 521 -37.25 -19.88 -9.66
CA PRO A 521 -36.01 -19.18 -10.06
C PRO A 521 -36.09 -17.65 -10.07
N ASP A 522 -37.29 -17.10 -10.32
CA ASP A 522 -37.58 -15.66 -10.25
C ASP A 522 -38.83 -15.44 -9.38
N PHE A 523 -38.65 -15.57 -8.06
CA PHE A 523 -39.75 -15.38 -7.10
C PHE A 523 -40.36 -13.97 -7.18
N VAL A 524 -39.56 -12.95 -7.47
CA VAL A 524 -40.00 -11.56 -7.58
C VAL A 524 -40.92 -11.42 -8.81
N GLY A 525 -40.49 -11.95 -9.96
CA GLY A 525 -41.25 -11.90 -11.20
C GLY A 525 -42.55 -12.70 -11.12
N ASP A 526 -42.51 -13.91 -10.57
CA ASP A 526 -43.70 -14.76 -10.46
C ASP A 526 -44.72 -14.20 -9.46
N ALA A 527 -44.25 -13.73 -8.29
CA ALA A 527 -45.11 -13.08 -7.30
C ALA A 527 -45.75 -11.79 -7.85
N CYS A 528 -44.96 -10.86 -8.39
CA CYS A 528 -45.49 -9.61 -8.97
C CYS A 528 -46.50 -9.90 -10.09
N LYS A 529 -46.20 -10.85 -10.99
CA LYS A 529 -47.08 -11.28 -12.08
C LYS A 529 -48.39 -11.88 -11.56
N ALA A 530 -48.35 -12.74 -10.54
CA ALA A 530 -49.52 -13.34 -9.93
C ALA A 530 -50.40 -12.29 -9.23
N LEU A 531 -49.80 -11.41 -8.44
CA LEU A 531 -50.46 -10.31 -7.72
C LEU A 531 -51.09 -9.32 -8.70
N ALA A 532 -50.34 -8.86 -9.71
CA ALA A 532 -50.83 -8.03 -10.79
C ALA A 532 -51.97 -8.68 -11.60
N SER A 533 -52.01 -10.03 -11.68
CA SER A 533 -53.14 -10.73 -12.29
C SER A 533 -54.39 -10.75 -11.41
N ARG A 534 -54.24 -10.91 -10.09
CA ARG A 534 -55.36 -10.82 -9.14
C ARG A 534 -55.95 -9.41 -9.11
N VAL A 535 -55.10 -8.39 -9.01
CA VAL A 535 -55.53 -6.98 -8.99
C VAL A 535 -56.25 -6.59 -10.29
N ARG A 536 -55.68 -6.90 -11.46
CA ARG A 536 -56.36 -6.66 -12.76
C ARG A 536 -57.73 -7.35 -12.83
N GLY A 537 -57.82 -8.62 -12.41
CA GLY A 537 -59.06 -9.39 -12.43
C GLY A 537 -60.16 -8.81 -11.52
N ALA A 538 -59.78 -8.32 -10.34
CA ALA A 538 -60.74 -7.71 -9.41
C ALA A 538 -61.19 -6.32 -9.86
N VAL A 539 -60.27 -5.46 -10.32
CA VAL A 539 -60.62 -4.07 -10.70
C VAL A 539 -61.41 -4.00 -12.00
N ALA A 540 -61.22 -4.94 -12.93
CA ALA A 540 -62.02 -5.04 -14.15
C ALA A 540 -63.53 -5.34 -13.89
N ALA A 541 -63.91 -5.75 -12.68
CA ALA A 541 -65.30 -5.96 -12.27
C ALA A 541 -65.92 -4.75 -11.55
N VAL A 542 -65.18 -3.65 -11.37
CA VAL A 542 -65.57 -2.48 -10.56
C VAL A 542 -65.46 -1.21 -11.40
N THR A 543 -66.34 -0.22 -11.16
CA THR A 543 -66.28 1.08 -11.85
C THR A 543 -65.20 2.00 -11.27
N PHE A 544 -64.77 3.00 -12.03
CA PHE A 544 -63.73 3.94 -11.61
C PHE A 544 -64.05 4.64 -10.29
N ASP A 545 -65.30 5.08 -10.09
CA ASP A 545 -65.72 5.83 -8.89
C ASP A 545 -65.70 4.97 -7.62
N ASP A 546 -66.18 3.72 -7.67
CA ASP A 546 -66.09 2.79 -6.54
C ASP A 546 -64.64 2.36 -6.29
N PHE A 547 -63.87 2.11 -7.36
CA PHE A 547 -62.44 1.83 -7.23
C PHE A 547 -61.68 2.99 -6.59
N HIS A 548 -61.94 4.24 -6.98
CA HIS A 548 -61.31 5.42 -6.39
C HIS A 548 -61.61 5.55 -4.89
N LYS A 549 -62.84 5.23 -4.46
CA LYS A 549 -63.28 5.31 -3.05
C LYS A 549 -62.81 4.13 -2.20
N ASN A 550 -62.74 2.93 -2.77
CA ASN A 550 -62.50 1.67 -2.05
C ASN A 550 -61.17 0.97 -2.43
N SER A 551 -60.28 1.63 -3.17
CA SER A 551 -59.03 1.08 -3.75
C SER A 551 -58.23 0.17 -2.82
N ASN A 552 -57.91 0.64 -1.60
CA ASN A 552 -57.17 -0.12 -0.60
C ASN A 552 -57.88 -1.44 -0.24
N ARG A 553 -59.16 -1.38 0.12
CA ARG A 553 -59.95 -2.58 0.47
C ARG A 553 -60.05 -3.54 -0.71
N LEU A 554 -60.26 -3.03 -1.92
CA LEU A 554 -60.37 -3.83 -3.14
C LEU A 554 -59.05 -4.54 -3.45
N ILE A 555 -57.92 -3.82 -3.48
CA ILE A 555 -56.59 -4.39 -3.78
C ILE A 555 -56.16 -5.40 -2.71
N CYS A 556 -56.33 -5.08 -1.42
CA CYS A 556 -56.03 -6.04 -0.34
C CYS A 556 -56.92 -7.30 -0.45
N SER A 557 -58.23 -7.17 -0.70
CA SER A 557 -59.12 -8.32 -0.86
C SER A 557 -58.80 -9.16 -2.10
N ALA A 558 -58.35 -8.54 -3.19
CA ALA A 558 -57.92 -9.23 -4.41
C ALA A 558 -56.61 -10.00 -4.19
N VAL A 559 -55.66 -9.43 -3.45
CA VAL A 559 -54.37 -10.05 -3.17
C VAL A 559 -54.50 -11.18 -2.16
N PHE A 560 -54.99 -10.90 -0.96
CA PHE A 560 -55.00 -11.87 0.15
C PHE A 560 -56.17 -12.86 0.07
N GLY A 561 -57.29 -12.43 -0.50
CA GLY A 561 -58.54 -13.20 -0.49
C GLY A 561 -59.15 -13.33 0.91
N PHE A 562 -60.24 -14.09 1.00
CA PHE A 562 -60.98 -14.31 2.23
C PHE A 562 -60.67 -15.69 2.84
N ASP A 563 -60.79 -15.80 4.17
CA ASP A 563 -60.78 -17.06 4.89
C ASP A 563 -62.15 -17.77 4.83
N GLU A 564 -62.24 -18.96 5.43
CA GLU A 564 -63.47 -19.76 5.47
C GLU A 564 -64.58 -19.14 6.34
N SER A 565 -64.27 -18.09 7.12
CA SER A 565 -65.22 -17.29 7.90
C SER A 565 -65.66 -15.99 7.20
N GLY A 566 -65.16 -15.73 5.99
CA GLY A 566 -65.44 -14.51 5.22
C GLY A 566 -64.64 -13.28 5.65
N ARG A 567 -63.58 -13.44 6.46
CA ARG A 567 -62.67 -12.35 6.85
C ARG A 567 -61.50 -12.24 5.86
N LEU A 568 -60.92 -11.05 5.76
CA LEU A 568 -59.71 -10.82 4.96
C LEU A 568 -58.53 -11.57 5.61
N ARG A 569 -57.72 -12.29 4.81
CA ARG A 569 -56.49 -12.94 5.32
C ARG A 569 -55.41 -11.89 5.57
N GLU A 570 -54.62 -12.09 6.63
CA GLU A 570 -53.53 -11.18 7.02
C GLU A 570 -52.30 -11.29 6.12
N HIS A 571 -52.12 -12.42 5.40
CA HIS A 571 -50.96 -12.67 4.55
C HIS A 571 -51.28 -13.66 3.43
N LEU A 572 -50.42 -13.72 2.40
CA LEU A 572 -50.49 -14.66 1.29
C LEU A 572 -49.19 -15.46 1.19
N CYS A 573 -49.24 -16.77 1.43
CA CYS A 573 -48.11 -17.69 1.23
C CYS A 573 -48.13 -18.33 -0.17
N PHE A 574 -47.02 -18.21 -0.89
CA PHE A 574 -46.71 -18.94 -2.11
C PHE A 574 -46.10 -20.30 -1.74
N VAL A 575 -46.95 -21.32 -1.62
CA VAL A 575 -46.57 -22.68 -1.19
C VAL A 575 -45.33 -23.27 -1.89
N PRO A 576 -45.07 -23.08 -3.21
CA PRO A 576 -43.92 -23.69 -3.89
C PRO A 576 -42.54 -23.32 -3.33
N ASN A 577 -42.37 -22.08 -2.83
CA ASN A 577 -41.10 -21.58 -2.30
C ASN A 577 -41.14 -21.07 -0.85
N GLY A 578 -42.32 -20.89 -0.26
CA GLY A 578 -42.47 -20.34 1.09
C GLY A 578 -42.39 -18.81 1.15
N LEU A 579 -42.52 -18.10 0.03
CA LEU A 579 -42.61 -16.63 0.03
C LEU A 579 -43.95 -16.20 0.64
N VAL A 580 -43.91 -15.37 1.68
CA VAL A 580 -45.08 -14.80 2.36
C VAL A 580 -45.14 -13.30 2.10
N VAL A 581 -46.22 -12.83 1.47
CA VAL A 581 -46.55 -11.41 1.32
C VAL A 581 -47.42 -10.99 2.51
N THR A 582 -47.06 -9.90 3.20
CA THR A 582 -47.65 -9.46 4.47
C THR A 582 -48.44 -8.15 4.38
N SER A 583 -48.11 -7.23 3.47
CA SER A 583 -48.97 -6.09 3.13
C SER A 583 -48.84 -5.70 1.66
N VAL A 584 -49.80 -4.89 1.19
CA VAL A 584 -49.81 -4.29 -0.15
C VAL A 584 -50.01 -2.79 0.01
N ASP A 585 -48.96 -2.04 -0.28
CA ASP A 585 -48.92 -0.60 -0.04
C ASP A 585 -49.11 0.12 -1.39
N ILE A 586 -50.20 0.86 -1.53
CA ILE A 586 -50.54 1.59 -2.77
C ILE A 586 -49.76 2.91 -2.77
N GLN A 587 -48.74 3.03 -3.61
CA GLN A 587 -47.86 4.19 -3.68
C GLN A 587 -48.42 5.31 -4.58
N SER A 588 -49.00 4.96 -5.74
CA SER A 588 -49.77 5.90 -6.56
C SER A 588 -50.86 5.21 -7.38
N VAL A 589 -51.88 5.98 -7.74
CA VAL A 589 -52.99 5.59 -8.63
C VAL A 589 -53.17 6.70 -9.65
N GLU A 590 -52.70 6.49 -10.89
CA GLU A 590 -52.68 7.53 -11.91
C GLU A 590 -53.52 7.14 -13.13
N PRO A 591 -54.45 8.00 -13.61
CA PRO A 591 -55.05 7.81 -14.92
C PRO A 591 -54.00 7.87 -16.02
N VAL A 592 -54.00 6.86 -16.90
CA VAL A 592 -53.13 6.79 -18.09
C VAL A 592 -53.59 7.82 -19.13
N ASP A 593 -54.90 7.95 -19.31
CA ASP A 593 -55.50 8.88 -20.26
C ASP A 593 -55.55 10.30 -19.68
N GLN A 594 -54.78 11.21 -20.28
CA GLN A 594 -54.74 12.62 -19.87
C GLN A 594 -56.13 13.28 -19.87
N ARG A 595 -57.02 12.93 -20.81
CA ARG A 595 -58.41 13.43 -20.84
C ARG A 595 -59.20 13.10 -19.57
N THR A 596 -58.97 11.92 -19.01
CA THR A 596 -59.60 11.45 -17.75
C THR A 596 -59.03 12.22 -16.56
N ARG A 597 -57.71 12.46 -16.55
CA ARG A 597 -57.03 13.32 -15.57
C ARG A 597 -57.59 14.75 -15.59
N ASP A 598 -57.74 15.35 -16.77
CA ASP A 598 -58.34 16.69 -16.94
C ASP A 598 -59.81 16.72 -16.50
N ALA A 599 -60.56 15.63 -16.71
CA ALA A 599 -61.96 15.52 -16.27
C ALA A 599 -62.08 15.44 -14.74
N LEU A 600 -61.21 14.68 -14.08
CA LEU A 600 -61.13 14.60 -12.62
C LEU A 600 -60.73 15.94 -11.99
N GLN A 601 -59.76 16.65 -12.58
CA GLN A 601 -59.36 17.98 -12.12
C GLN A 601 -60.53 18.99 -12.20
N ARG A 602 -61.31 18.96 -13.28
CA ARG A 602 -62.55 19.76 -13.39
C ARG A 602 -63.62 19.35 -12.38
N SER A 603 -63.76 18.05 -12.09
CA SER A 603 -64.68 17.55 -11.06
C SER A 603 -64.32 18.08 -9.66
N VAL A 604 -63.04 18.06 -9.30
CA VAL A 604 -62.55 18.64 -8.04
C VAL A 604 -62.76 20.15 -7.99
N GLN A 605 -62.51 20.87 -9.08
CA GLN A 605 -62.78 22.32 -9.17
C GLN A 605 -64.26 22.63 -8.96
N LEU A 606 -65.17 21.89 -9.60
CA LEU A 606 -66.61 22.04 -9.43
C LEU A 606 -67.07 21.67 -8.01
N ALA A 607 -66.46 20.67 -7.37
CA ALA A 607 -66.77 20.31 -5.99
C ALA A 607 -66.39 21.43 -5.00
N ILE A 608 -65.25 22.10 -5.23
CA ILE A 608 -64.83 23.28 -4.46
C ILE A 608 -65.81 24.44 -4.71
N GLU A 609 -66.17 24.70 -5.96
CA GLU A 609 -67.13 25.76 -6.34
C GLU A 609 -68.52 25.53 -5.71
N ILE A 610 -69.03 24.29 -5.73
CA ILE A 610 -70.29 23.90 -5.06
C ILE A 610 -70.19 24.10 -3.54
N ALA A 611 -69.08 23.74 -2.91
CA ALA A 611 -68.87 23.95 -1.49
C ALA A 611 -68.83 25.45 -1.13
N THR A 612 -68.13 26.27 -1.91
CA THR A 612 -68.08 27.73 -1.75
C THR A 612 -69.47 28.35 -1.92
N ASN A 613 -70.19 28.01 -2.99
CA ASN A 613 -71.53 28.54 -3.26
C ASN A 613 -72.55 28.12 -2.19
N SER A 614 -72.43 26.91 -1.65
CA SER A 614 -73.24 26.42 -0.53
C SER A 614 -72.97 27.20 0.77
N GLN A 615 -71.69 27.47 1.06
CA GLN A 615 -71.29 28.28 2.21
C GLN A 615 -71.75 29.74 2.08
N GLU A 616 -71.68 30.31 0.88
CA GLU A 616 -72.19 31.66 0.62
C GLU A 616 -73.73 31.73 0.76
N ALA A 617 -74.46 30.77 0.20
CA ALA A 617 -75.92 30.70 0.31
C ALA A 617 -76.37 30.56 1.78
N ALA A 618 -75.67 29.74 2.58
CA ALA A 618 -75.93 29.63 4.01
C ALA A 618 -75.69 30.95 4.76
N ALA A 619 -74.60 31.66 4.46
CA ALA A 619 -74.29 32.97 5.05
C ALA A 619 -75.34 34.04 4.68
N ARG A 620 -75.80 34.06 3.42
CA ARG A 620 -76.87 34.97 2.95
C ARG A 620 -78.19 34.70 3.70
N HIS A 621 -78.62 33.44 3.81
CA HIS A 621 -79.86 33.11 4.53
C HIS A 621 -79.79 33.38 6.04
N GLU A 622 -78.63 33.22 6.67
CA GLU A 622 -78.41 33.65 8.07
C GLU A 622 -78.56 35.18 8.21
N ALA A 623 -77.99 35.95 7.29
CA ALA A 623 -78.12 37.42 7.27
C ALA A 623 -79.58 37.88 7.04
N GLU A 624 -80.29 37.27 6.10
CA GLU A 624 -81.73 37.52 5.86
C GLU A 624 -82.57 37.22 7.11
N ARG A 625 -82.31 36.09 7.77
CA ARG A 625 -82.97 35.69 9.03
C ARG A 625 -82.76 36.72 10.13
N LEU A 626 -81.52 37.18 10.32
CA LEU A 626 -81.17 38.20 11.32
C LEU A 626 -81.81 39.56 11.01
N ALA A 627 -81.83 39.98 9.74
CA ALA A 627 -82.47 41.22 9.31
C ALA A 627 -83.99 41.19 9.55
N GLN A 628 -84.64 40.06 9.28
CA GLN A 628 -86.08 39.90 9.51
C GLN A 628 -86.42 39.82 11.00
N GLU A 629 -85.59 39.18 11.82
CA GLU A 629 -85.75 39.17 13.28
C GLU A 629 -85.60 40.58 13.88
N ALA A 630 -84.63 41.37 13.40
CA ALA A 630 -84.45 42.76 13.80
C ALA A 630 -85.66 43.64 13.45
N ARG A 631 -86.22 43.50 12.23
CA ARG A 631 -87.45 44.20 11.81
C ARG A 631 -88.65 43.84 12.70
N GLY A 632 -88.86 42.55 12.98
CA GLY A 632 -89.96 42.10 13.84
C GLY A 632 -89.85 42.59 15.29
N ARG A 633 -88.63 42.70 15.83
CA ARG A 633 -88.39 43.33 17.14
C ARG A 633 -88.72 44.84 17.11
N LEU A 634 -88.34 45.55 16.05
CA LEU A 634 -88.57 46.99 15.90
C LEU A 634 -90.07 47.34 15.85
N GLU A 635 -90.87 46.63 15.04
CA GLU A 635 -92.32 46.87 14.96
C GLU A 635 -93.01 46.56 16.29
N ARG A 636 -92.63 45.47 16.96
CA ARG A 636 -93.18 45.13 18.27
C ARG A 636 -92.88 46.20 19.32
N GLN A 637 -91.67 46.78 19.30
CA GLN A 637 -91.33 47.86 20.21
C GLN A 637 -92.16 49.12 19.92
N ARG A 638 -92.23 49.55 18.66
CA ARG A 638 -93.06 50.69 18.24
C ARG A 638 -94.53 50.57 18.67
N LEU A 639 -95.10 49.36 18.60
CA LEU A 639 -96.48 49.10 19.05
C LEU A 639 -96.66 49.17 20.58
N LEU A 640 -95.61 48.84 21.35
CA LEU A 640 -95.61 49.03 22.82
C LEU A 640 -95.53 50.52 23.17
N ASP A 641 -94.59 51.25 22.55
CA ASP A 641 -94.41 52.69 22.77
C ASP A 641 -95.73 53.47 22.47
N GLN A 642 -96.42 53.11 21.37
CA GLN A 642 -97.73 53.67 21.01
C GLN A 642 -98.84 53.30 22.02
N ALA A 643 -98.83 52.08 22.55
CA ALA A 643 -99.82 51.66 23.55
C ALA A 643 -99.63 52.36 24.90
N GLU A 644 -98.41 52.74 25.27
CA GLU A 644 -98.13 53.51 26.49
C GLU A 644 -98.51 54.99 26.34
N ALA A 645 -98.26 55.59 25.16
CA ALA A 645 -98.73 56.93 24.85
C ALA A 645 -100.27 57.06 24.94
N GLU A 646 -101.03 56.09 24.41
CA GLU A 646 -102.51 56.10 24.50
C GLU A 646 -103.04 55.81 25.92
N ARG A 647 -102.28 55.12 26.79
CA ARG A 647 -102.62 55.01 28.22
C ARG A 647 -102.53 56.36 28.92
N ALA A 648 -101.41 57.07 28.79
CA ALA A 648 -101.23 58.39 29.37
C ALA A 648 -102.27 59.40 28.85
N ARG A 649 -102.62 59.29 27.56
CA ARG A 649 -103.70 60.07 26.93
C ARG A 649 -105.07 59.81 27.57
N ARG A 650 -105.38 58.55 27.88
CA ARG A 650 -106.63 58.17 28.55
C ARG A 650 -106.73 58.75 29.96
N GLU A 651 -105.65 58.68 30.75
CA GLU A 651 -105.64 59.24 32.12
C GLU A 651 -105.90 60.75 32.12
N LEU A 652 -105.33 61.49 31.16
CA LEU A 652 -105.61 62.91 30.98
C LEU A 652 -107.10 63.18 30.65
N LEU A 653 -107.70 62.37 29.76
CA LEU A 653 -109.12 62.50 29.40
C LEU A 653 -110.07 62.19 30.57
N GLU A 654 -109.74 61.21 31.40
CA GLU A 654 -110.53 60.88 32.61
C GLU A 654 -110.48 62.03 33.64
N LEU A 655 -109.33 62.70 33.78
CA LEU A 655 -109.20 63.91 34.61
C LEU A 655 -109.99 65.12 34.05
N GLU A 656 -110.03 65.31 32.72
CA GLU A 656 -110.86 66.36 32.12
C GLU A 656 -112.36 66.10 32.28
N ALA A 657 -112.80 64.83 32.28
CA ALA A 657 -114.18 64.44 32.54
C ALA A 657 -114.58 64.66 34.02
N LEU A 658 -113.69 64.38 34.98
CA LEU A 658 -113.95 64.66 36.39
C LEU A 658 -114.07 66.18 36.67
N ARG A 659 -113.29 67.00 35.98
CA ARG A 659 -113.37 68.47 36.08
C ARG A 659 -114.72 69.03 35.60
N SER A 660 -115.30 68.48 34.54
CA SER A 660 -116.59 68.97 34.00
C SER A 660 -117.80 68.54 34.85
N ALA A 661 -117.71 67.43 35.58
CA ALA A 661 -118.76 66.96 36.48
C ALA A 661 -118.96 67.84 37.74
N ILE A 662 -117.92 68.55 38.21
CA ILE A 662 -117.94 69.30 39.48
C ILE A 662 -118.71 70.64 39.37
N PHE A 663 -118.99 71.13 38.15
CA PHE A 663 -119.51 72.49 37.93
C PHE A 663 -121.04 72.62 37.79
N VAL A 664 -121.83 71.53 37.92
CA VAL A 664 -123.28 71.56 37.65
C VAL A 664 -124.10 70.72 38.65
N LEU A 665 -124.70 71.39 39.64
CA LEU A 665 -125.95 71.07 40.38
C LEU A 665 -126.17 72.24 41.38
N PRO A 666 -127.41 72.72 41.67
CA PRO A 666 -128.56 71.87 41.99
C PRO A 666 -129.92 72.25 41.32
N LEU A 667 -130.87 71.29 41.25
CA LEU A 667 -132.28 71.42 41.69
C LEU A 667 -133.20 70.28 41.16
N LEU A 668 -133.97 69.66 42.06
CA LEU A 668 -135.19 68.84 41.83
C LEU A 668 -135.04 67.52 41.00
N GLY A 669 -135.90 66.51 41.15
CA GLY A 669 -136.92 66.27 42.19
C GLY A 669 -138.11 65.37 41.75
N MET A 670 -138.05 64.06 42.05
CA MET A 670 -139.14 63.04 41.99
C MET A 670 -139.82 62.73 40.63
N TYR A 671 -139.96 61.44 40.26
CA TYR A 671 -141.24 60.70 40.27
C TYR A 671 -141.11 59.19 39.89
N HIS A 672 -142.07 58.39 40.42
CA HIS A 672 -142.54 56.99 40.20
C HIS A 672 -141.84 55.86 39.37
N SER A 673 -142.30 54.63 39.70
CA SER A 673 -142.01 53.28 39.15
C SER A 673 -143.09 52.86 38.08
N PRO A 674 -143.34 51.59 37.63
CA PRO A 674 -143.05 50.26 38.23
C PRO A 674 -142.67 49.06 37.28
N LEU A 675 -142.58 47.88 37.92
CA LEU A 675 -142.57 46.46 37.47
C LEU A 675 -143.77 46.07 36.53
N PRO A 676 -143.85 44.86 35.86
CA PRO A 676 -143.78 43.51 36.51
C PRO A 676 -143.47 42.18 35.72
N THR A 677 -143.27 41.09 36.50
CA THR A 677 -143.66 39.64 36.26
C THR A 677 -143.10 38.79 35.08
N TRP A 678 -143.09 37.44 35.09
CA TRP A 678 -142.78 36.39 36.13
C TRP A 678 -142.77 34.95 35.51
N GLY A 679 -142.01 34.02 36.10
CA GLY A 679 -142.20 32.53 36.07
C GLY A 679 -141.61 31.68 34.91
N SER A 680 -141.57 30.33 34.94
CA SER A 680 -141.24 29.35 36.02
C SER A 680 -141.38 27.86 35.58
N TYR A 681 -140.76 26.90 36.31
CA TYR A 681 -140.89 25.40 36.26
C TYR A 681 -140.26 24.63 35.06
N GLN A 682 -139.75 23.37 35.16
CA GLN A 682 -139.07 22.61 36.25
C GLN A 682 -138.54 21.21 35.80
N GLY A 683 -137.58 20.63 36.56
CA GLY A 683 -137.36 19.15 36.69
C GLY A 683 -136.27 18.47 35.83
N LEU A 684 -135.58 17.40 36.26
CA LEU A 684 -135.51 16.74 37.59
C LEU A 684 -134.22 15.88 37.77
N LEU A 685 -133.96 15.49 39.04
CA LEU A 685 -132.81 14.76 39.63
C LEU A 685 -132.59 13.33 39.03
N PHE A 686 -131.50 12.56 39.28
CA PHE A 686 -130.51 12.43 40.39
C PHE A 686 -129.06 12.19 39.83
N ALA A 687 -128.00 11.59 40.43
CA ALA A 687 -127.76 10.70 41.59
C ALA A 687 -126.31 10.82 42.17
N GLN A 688 -125.70 9.75 42.72
CA GLN A 688 -124.35 9.71 43.34
C GLN A 688 -123.59 8.37 43.07
N GLY A 689 -122.26 8.34 43.22
CA GLY A 689 -121.41 7.12 43.20
C GLY A 689 -119.91 7.40 43.46
N SER A 690 -119.11 6.44 43.92
CA SER A 690 -117.74 6.68 44.44
C SER A 690 -116.74 5.52 44.25
N ILE A 691 -115.42 5.81 44.22
CA ILE A 691 -114.27 4.96 44.67
C ILE A 691 -112.98 5.81 44.77
N ARG A 692 -111.88 5.29 45.38
CA ARG A 692 -110.72 6.07 45.95
C ARG A 692 -109.34 5.85 45.21
N PRO A 693 -108.12 5.91 45.84
CA PRO A 693 -107.17 7.02 45.62
C PRO A 693 -105.68 6.61 45.40
N SER A 694 -104.72 7.56 45.40
CA SER A 694 -103.48 7.53 46.25
C SER A 694 -102.44 8.62 45.90
N VAL A 695 -101.45 8.81 46.80
CA VAL A 695 -100.38 9.84 46.85
C VAL A 695 -99.17 9.21 47.58
N PRO A 696 -97.89 9.43 47.20
CA PRO A 696 -96.95 10.12 48.12
C PRO A 696 -95.79 10.93 47.47
N MET A 697 -94.94 11.51 48.33
CA MET A 697 -93.84 12.45 48.07
C MET A 697 -92.45 11.87 48.44
N CYS A 698 -91.37 12.48 47.89
CA CYS A 698 -90.02 12.59 48.50
C CYS A 698 -89.16 11.30 48.62
N PRO A 699 -87.83 11.36 48.91
CA PRO A 699 -87.06 12.46 49.53
C PRO A 699 -85.71 12.90 48.87
N SER A 700 -84.97 13.69 49.63
CA SER A 700 -83.77 14.53 49.35
C SER A 700 -82.41 13.83 49.19
N GLY A 701 -81.40 14.52 48.61
CA GLY A 701 -79.98 14.22 48.91
C GLY A 701 -78.86 15.02 48.20
N VAL A 702 -78.18 15.91 48.96
CA VAL A 702 -76.71 16.21 48.94
C VAL A 702 -76.09 17.09 47.80
N TYR A 703 -75.09 17.92 48.19
CA TYR A 703 -74.19 18.81 47.40
C TYR A 703 -72.99 18.01 46.76
N VAL A 704 -71.97 18.52 46.04
CA VAL A 704 -71.13 19.74 46.14
C VAL A 704 -70.46 20.06 44.79
N GLY A 705 -70.33 21.36 44.44
CA GLY A 705 -69.20 21.91 43.66
C GLY A 705 -69.24 21.84 42.11
N GLY A 706 -68.67 22.80 41.35
CA GLY A 706 -68.36 24.19 41.70
C GLY A 706 -67.05 24.79 41.16
N THR A 707 -67.08 25.42 39.98
CA THR A 707 -66.20 26.52 39.51
C THR A 707 -66.99 27.35 38.49
N ARG A 708 -67.27 28.67 38.64
CA ARG A 708 -66.38 29.86 38.61
C ARG A 708 -65.59 29.95 37.28
N SER A 709 -65.97 30.83 36.32
CA SER A 709 -65.83 32.32 36.26
C SER A 709 -64.50 32.75 35.61
N ALA A 710 -64.35 33.77 34.77
CA ALA A 710 -65.24 34.77 34.13
C ALA A 710 -64.56 35.23 32.79
N GLY A 711 -64.90 36.25 32.00
CA GLY A 711 -65.42 37.61 32.28
C GLY A 711 -64.36 38.48 33.00
N THR A 712 -63.98 39.68 32.56
CA THR A 712 -64.32 40.49 31.37
C THR A 712 -63.23 41.55 31.18
N HIS A 713 -63.20 42.28 30.06
CA HIS A 713 -62.31 43.45 29.90
C HIS A 713 -62.55 44.53 30.98
N ARG A 714 -61.49 45.24 31.38
CA ARG A 714 -61.56 46.60 31.93
C ARG A 714 -61.24 47.62 30.83
N PRO A 715 -62.00 48.72 30.71
CA PRO A 715 -61.63 49.88 29.90
C PRO A 715 -61.03 51.02 30.74
N THR A 716 -60.15 51.80 30.11
CA THR A 716 -59.72 53.15 30.49
C THR A 716 -59.37 53.87 29.18
N GLY A 717 -59.70 55.14 28.92
CA GLY A 717 -60.36 56.18 29.71
C GLY A 717 -59.85 57.56 29.24
N VAL A 718 -60.44 58.67 29.72
CA VAL A 718 -59.88 60.07 29.64
C VAL A 718 -59.88 60.72 28.21
N SER A 719 -60.13 62.03 27.97
CA SER A 719 -60.97 63.07 28.62
C SER A 719 -61.02 64.39 27.81
N LEU A 720 -62.15 65.15 27.85
CA LEU A 720 -62.23 66.64 27.96
C LEU A 720 -61.62 67.54 26.83
N PRO A 721 -61.74 68.91 26.84
CA PRO A 721 -62.74 69.86 27.42
C PRO A 721 -63.20 71.07 26.52
N VAL A 722 -64.24 71.83 26.97
CA VAL A 722 -64.48 73.31 26.81
C VAL A 722 -64.68 73.95 25.41
N GLY A 723 -65.55 74.96 25.18
CA GLY A 723 -66.64 75.56 25.99
C GLY A 723 -66.92 77.08 25.75
N ARG A 724 -68.08 77.60 26.26
CA ARG A 724 -68.51 79.04 26.41
C ARG A 724 -68.94 79.78 25.12
N TRP A 725 -69.87 80.76 25.07
CA TRP A 725 -70.63 81.64 26.00
C TRP A 725 -72.11 81.82 25.51
N GLY A 726 -73.08 82.54 26.13
CA GLY A 726 -73.25 83.13 27.48
C GLY A 726 -73.90 84.54 27.55
N LEU A 727 -75.02 84.71 28.30
CA LEU A 727 -75.69 85.97 28.80
C LEU A 727 -76.51 86.81 27.78
N VAL A 728 -77.49 87.68 28.10
CA VAL A 728 -78.03 88.44 29.30
C VAL A 728 -79.60 88.50 29.18
N GLY A 729 -80.53 88.84 30.12
CA GLY A 729 -80.55 89.14 31.59
C GLY A 729 -81.48 90.34 31.99
N GLY A 730 -82.30 90.22 33.07
CA GLY A 730 -83.21 91.27 33.64
C GLY A 730 -84.72 91.08 33.34
N GLY A 731 -85.73 91.62 34.07
CA GLY A 731 -85.82 92.46 35.30
C GLY A 731 -86.85 93.61 35.13
N ASP A 732 -87.59 94.15 36.12
CA ASP A 732 -87.91 93.74 37.53
C ASP A 732 -89.09 94.62 38.12
N GLU A 733 -89.41 94.52 39.44
CA GLU A 733 -90.39 95.34 40.24
C GLU A 733 -91.92 95.17 39.93
N GLY A 734 -92.94 95.54 40.74
CA GLY A 734 -93.10 96.19 42.07
C GLY A 734 -94.57 96.13 42.62
N PRO A 735 -94.93 96.63 43.84
CA PRO A 735 -96.07 96.09 44.65
C PRO A 735 -97.14 97.09 45.24
N VAL A 736 -98.04 96.57 46.11
CA VAL A 736 -98.80 97.21 47.26
C VAL A 736 -100.36 97.30 47.20
N GLY A 737 -101.05 96.87 48.29
CA GLY A 737 -102.47 97.19 48.67
C GLY A 737 -103.41 95.97 48.81
N LEU A 738 -103.76 95.43 50.01
CA LEU A 738 -104.79 95.87 51.00
C LEU A 738 -106.24 95.89 50.44
N VAL A 739 -107.29 95.26 51.02
CA VAL A 739 -107.43 94.40 52.24
C VAL A 739 -108.78 93.59 52.22
N CYS A 740 -109.02 92.71 53.22
CA CYS A 740 -110.29 92.00 53.58
C CYS A 740 -110.72 90.66 52.91
N ASP A 741 -110.51 89.56 53.65
CA ASP A 741 -111.38 88.40 53.95
C ASP A 741 -112.37 87.78 52.93
N SER A 742 -112.07 86.55 52.48
CA SER A 742 -113.00 85.39 52.47
C SER A 742 -112.25 84.06 52.22
N THR A 743 -111.44 83.63 53.19
CA THR A 743 -110.40 82.59 53.01
C THR A 743 -110.92 81.14 53.07
N LEU A 744 -111.67 80.68 52.06
CA LEU A 744 -112.00 79.23 51.93
C LEU A 744 -112.08 78.70 50.48
N CYS A 745 -112.38 79.52 49.46
CA CYS A 745 -112.49 79.02 48.07
C CYS A 745 -111.16 79.02 47.28
N SER A 746 -110.16 79.84 47.64
CA SER A 746 -108.92 79.98 46.85
C SER A 746 -108.06 78.71 46.79
N ALA A 747 -107.85 78.07 47.95
CA ALA A 747 -106.91 76.95 48.08
C ALA A 747 -107.30 75.70 47.24
N ALA A 748 -108.59 75.50 46.98
CA ALA A 748 -109.06 74.43 46.09
C ALA A 748 -108.75 74.72 44.61
N VAL A 749 -108.79 75.99 44.20
CA VAL A 749 -108.51 76.42 42.81
C VAL A 749 -107.02 76.38 42.51
N GLU A 750 -106.17 76.83 43.42
CA GLU A 750 -104.71 76.76 43.26
C GLU A 750 -104.20 75.31 43.21
N SER A 751 -104.69 74.44 44.09
CA SER A 751 -104.35 73.02 44.11
C SER A 751 -104.74 72.31 42.79
N ALA A 752 -105.95 72.54 42.29
CA ALA A 752 -106.40 71.99 41.02
C ALA A 752 -105.66 72.58 39.81
N GLY A 753 -105.27 73.86 39.87
CA GLY A 753 -104.48 74.53 38.83
C GLY A 753 -103.07 73.96 38.71
N ALA A 754 -102.37 73.80 39.85
CA ALA A 754 -101.03 73.22 39.90
C ALA A 754 -101.02 71.77 39.38
N ALA A 755 -101.92 70.93 39.88
CA ALA A 755 -102.04 69.53 39.45
C ALA A 755 -102.32 69.40 37.94
N ARG A 756 -103.16 70.27 37.37
CA ARG A 756 -103.41 70.30 35.91
C ARG A 756 -102.14 70.68 35.13
N ALA A 757 -101.40 71.70 35.56
CA ALA A 757 -100.19 72.13 34.89
C ALA A 757 -99.11 71.03 34.89
N GLU A 758 -98.93 70.35 36.02
CA GLU A 758 -98.00 69.22 36.15
C GLU A 758 -98.43 68.00 35.31
N ALA A 759 -99.73 67.68 35.27
CA ALA A 759 -100.28 66.60 34.44
C ALA A 759 -100.14 66.88 32.94
N GLN A 760 -100.43 68.11 32.48
CA GLN A 760 -100.21 68.48 31.09
C GLN A 760 -98.71 68.50 30.73
N ALA A 761 -97.84 68.99 31.62
CA ALA A 761 -96.39 68.95 31.40
C ALA A 761 -95.87 67.51 31.29
N ARG A 762 -96.35 66.57 32.13
CA ARG A 762 -96.01 65.14 32.02
C ARG A 762 -96.52 64.52 30.71
N ALA A 763 -97.76 64.81 30.31
CA ALA A 763 -98.33 64.26 29.08
C ALA A 763 -97.62 64.79 27.81
N GLU A 764 -97.28 66.09 27.77
CA GLU A 764 -96.53 66.70 26.67
C GLU A 764 -95.10 66.15 26.60
N ALA A 765 -94.43 66.00 27.76
CA ALA A 765 -93.10 65.40 27.86
C ALA A 765 -93.10 63.93 27.41
N ALA A 766 -94.04 63.11 27.90
CA ALA A 766 -94.16 61.71 27.51
C ALA A 766 -94.43 61.54 26.01
N ARG A 767 -95.21 62.44 25.39
CA ARG A 767 -95.40 62.43 23.93
C ARG A 767 -94.09 62.72 23.19
N ILE A 768 -93.33 63.73 23.63
CA ILE A 768 -92.04 64.09 23.03
C ILE A 768 -91.00 62.97 23.22
N GLU A 769 -90.97 62.31 24.38
CA GLU A 769 -90.10 61.17 24.63
C GLU A 769 -90.47 59.96 23.75
N ALA A 770 -91.76 59.65 23.59
CA ALA A 770 -92.22 58.59 22.68
C ALA A 770 -91.91 58.90 21.20
N GLU A 771 -92.16 60.12 20.74
CA GLU A 771 -91.82 60.57 19.38
C GLU A 771 -90.30 60.50 19.14
N ALA A 772 -89.48 60.94 20.10
CA ALA A 772 -88.02 60.87 20.04
C ALA A 772 -87.48 59.42 20.09
N ALA A 773 -88.09 58.55 20.90
CA ALA A 773 -87.72 57.13 20.99
C ALA A 773 -87.98 56.40 19.67
N ILE A 774 -89.16 56.60 19.07
CA ILE A 774 -89.52 56.04 17.76
C ILE A 774 -88.55 56.55 16.67
N LEU A 775 -88.18 57.83 16.70
CA LEU A 775 -87.27 58.42 15.71
C LEU A 775 -85.82 57.91 15.90
N GLN A 776 -85.33 57.76 17.14
CA GLN A 776 -84.06 57.09 17.42
C GLN A 776 -84.05 55.61 16.99
N ALA A 777 -85.15 54.88 17.24
CA ALA A 777 -85.27 53.48 16.85
C ALA A 777 -85.21 53.33 15.32
N LYS A 778 -85.89 54.21 14.58
CA LYS A 778 -85.83 54.26 13.11
C LYS A 778 -84.41 54.57 12.60
N LEU A 779 -83.74 55.59 13.14
CA LEU A 779 -82.37 55.93 12.74
C LEU A 779 -81.36 54.80 13.07
N LYS A 780 -81.54 54.07 14.18
CA LYS A 780 -80.73 52.88 14.50
C LYS A 780 -80.97 51.74 13.51
N ALA A 781 -82.21 51.51 13.09
CA ALA A 781 -82.54 50.50 12.07
C ALA A 781 -81.95 50.86 10.69
N GLU A 782 -81.99 52.15 10.31
CA GLU A 782 -81.38 52.65 9.07
C GLU A 782 -79.85 52.57 9.11
N ALA A 783 -79.22 52.88 10.26
CA ALA A 783 -77.77 52.73 10.44
C ALA A 783 -77.32 51.26 10.31
N VAL A 784 -78.01 50.31 10.96
CA VAL A 784 -77.71 48.87 10.85
C VAL A 784 -77.88 48.37 9.41
N ALA A 785 -78.92 48.83 8.69
CA ALA A 785 -79.11 48.49 7.28
C ALA A 785 -77.96 48.99 6.39
N ILE A 786 -77.44 50.20 6.66
CA ILE A 786 -76.26 50.75 5.96
C ILE A 786 -75.00 49.95 6.29
N GLU A 787 -74.80 49.51 7.54
CA GLU A 787 -73.66 48.63 7.89
C GLU A 787 -73.73 47.27 7.19
N THR A 788 -74.92 46.66 7.06
CA THR A 788 -75.07 45.40 6.31
C THR A 788 -74.77 45.55 4.82
N VAL A 789 -75.27 46.61 4.16
CA VAL A 789 -74.99 46.87 2.73
C VAL A 789 -73.52 47.23 2.50
N ARG A 790 -72.86 47.87 3.48
CA ARG A 790 -71.42 48.14 3.42
C ARG A 790 -70.57 46.87 3.51
N TYR A 791 -71.09 45.81 4.15
CA TYR A 791 -70.47 44.48 4.15
C TYR A 791 -70.56 43.80 2.78
N GLU A 792 -71.69 43.94 2.07
CA GLU A 792 -71.87 43.39 0.70
C GLU A 792 -70.93 44.07 -0.31
N LEU A 793 -70.81 45.41 -0.26
CA LEU A 793 -69.91 46.17 -1.14
C LEU A 793 -68.42 46.01 -0.77
N GLY A 794 -68.09 45.44 0.39
CA GLY A 794 -66.72 45.26 0.87
C GLY A 794 -65.91 44.19 0.13
N TYR A 795 -66.58 43.26 -0.58
CA TYR A 795 -65.93 42.15 -1.30
C TYR A 795 -65.64 42.43 -2.79
N GLY A 796 -65.73 43.70 -3.22
CA GLY A 796 -65.37 44.14 -4.57
C GLY A 796 -63.86 44.37 -4.79
N GLY A 797 -63.00 43.42 -4.40
CA GLY A 797 -61.53 43.60 -4.52
C GLY A 797 -60.70 42.31 -4.47
N VAL A 798 -59.71 42.23 -5.36
CA VAL A 798 -58.71 41.15 -5.52
C VAL A 798 -59.28 39.79 -5.99
N LYS A 799 -59.40 39.68 -7.32
CA LYS A 799 -58.85 38.53 -8.05
C LYS A 799 -57.51 38.94 -8.65
#